data_AF-A0A182J9G7-F1
#
_entry.id   AF-A0A182J9G7-F1
#
_cell.length_a   1.000
_cell.length_b   1.000
_cell.length_c   1.000
_cell.angle_alpha   90.00
_cell.angle_beta   90.00
_cell.angle_gamma   90.00
#
_symmetry.space_group_name_H-M   'P 1'
#
loop_
_entity.id
_entity.type
_entity.pdbx_description
1 polymer ?
#
loop_
_entity_poly.entity_id
_entity_poly.type
_entity_poly.pdbx_seq_one_letter_code
_entity_poly.pdbx_strand_id
1 'polypeptide(L)'
;MNRETIYYLPEDSTESTFCYDEDRPRLPLPKLDHTLKRYLESLKPFGSSEELENSKRIIETFRKGVGAKLQTILEEKAAKEKNWVDKWWEDYAYCTLRMPLIPYCVMVQPLLLGTVGLEAVPENFLKGPATCLHHNMVFWKLLRTERLRPIATADKKTVFSADLYRRLYNTVRTPGVEMDKVVSHFRTEREGSCPSHLIVLYGGRIFKVPGLDSKGDPLSPQDFLFSLQQIQVKVEGERVQHAGVPVLTNDDRTTWAKNRQHLVELSPRNKELLLDVESAVALMILDTNSPKHFSDLAQLSLTGDVHSKWTDKSCGTIAFKNGQMGCYGEHCCYDGSISMSISLYVMMSIAEEGVPDWSVPPKNLIFPEEVVFDLDDTLRNEILRMEKVSDEMQNSVVVSMDQFQEYGKAFMKQHKIHPDAYVQTALLLTYYRLHGCFAPTYETAMMRQYYKGRTETCRSCSIEAVKFIEAMEDSSQSPSSKVKLFKVAANRQMELMNEARKGNGIDRHLFGLWCVAYDNGMPIPELYDDPLYSKSGGGGNFVLSTSTLGYTINCGYVAPMCMDGYGCFYTMLEDCIWAIFSAYRDSTVTSGHKFQQTFHQVMLDLKILLEQGSCCLATPLSRQVQTRREIPQETLDLVYDAFVTVFRTVQATYPPELLQQLAKELLATGGRFEFSEELSAELDGKAVELRSNLKNALEDIAFSAAGLDPSDELVADKVRDYLDYAVDVLINSAPMDVLENLVVEVLEKEGSFDFTPELEATLLEALADTKIQLRQIIDYEFELFEELIELDDEMRALIYQYIDYLADETYQAIPWKLLEDIVYEVIENEGSIELSDALNERIEETLELLRQKLREVLESLESMLLPKKA
;
A
#
# COMPACT_ATOMS: atom_id res chain seq x y z
N MET A 1 -24.26 6.34 13.12
CA MET A 1 -24.91 5.03 12.85
C MET A 1 -24.38 4.08 13.91
N ASN A 2 -25.22 3.31 14.61
CA ASN A 2 -24.78 2.41 15.68
C ASN A 2 -24.83 0.94 15.22
N ARG A 3 -24.11 0.03 15.88
CA ARG A 3 -23.97 -1.35 15.42
C ARG A 3 -25.28 -2.12 15.55
N GLU A 4 -26.11 -1.80 16.55
CA GLU A 4 -27.40 -2.43 16.78
C GLU A 4 -28.30 -2.33 15.53
N THR A 5 -28.39 -1.12 14.94
CA THR A 5 -29.21 -0.89 13.74
C THR A 5 -28.64 -1.54 12.48
N ILE A 6 -27.32 -1.71 12.38
CA ILE A 6 -26.65 -2.29 11.21
C ILE A 6 -26.65 -3.82 11.26
N TYR A 7 -26.29 -4.41 12.41
CA TYR A 7 -25.91 -5.81 12.51
C TYR A 7 -26.90 -6.68 13.28
N TYR A 8 -27.71 -6.14 14.18
CA TYR A 8 -28.57 -6.96 15.03
C TYR A 8 -30.01 -6.97 14.52
N LEU A 9 -30.60 -8.17 14.42
CA LEU A 9 -32.05 -8.30 14.29
C LEU A 9 -32.73 -8.02 15.65
N PRO A 10 -33.88 -7.30 15.68
CA PRO A 10 -34.68 -7.10 16.89
C PRO A 10 -35.12 -8.43 17.49
N GLU A 11 -35.10 -8.61 18.81
CA GLU A 11 -35.35 -9.90 19.49
C GLU A 11 -36.62 -10.63 19.02
N ASP A 12 -37.68 -9.88 18.70
CA ASP A 12 -38.97 -10.35 18.22
C ASP A 12 -39.07 -10.55 16.70
N SER A 13 -37.98 -10.31 15.96
CA SER A 13 -37.92 -10.47 14.51
C SER A 13 -38.13 -11.92 14.09
N THR A 14 -39.01 -12.12 13.11
CA THR A 14 -39.23 -13.39 12.42
C THR A 14 -38.21 -13.63 11.30
N GLU A 15 -37.41 -12.63 10.93
CA GLU A 15 -36.30 -12.78 9.99
C GLU A 15 -35.12 -13.54 10.62
N SER A 16 -34.30 -14.18 9.79
CA SER A 16 -33.01 -14.75 10.22
C SER A 16 -31.93 -14.40 9.21
N THR A 17 -30.66 -14.49 9.59
CA THR A 17 -29.51 -14.08 8.75
C THR A 17 -29.56 -14.64 7.32
N PHE A 18 -29.94 -15.91 7.17
CA PHE A 18 -29.91 -16.62 5.89
C PHE A 18 -31.29 -16.79 5.25
N CYS A 19 -32.35 -16.20 5.83
CA CYS A 19 -33.73 -16.48 5.39
C CYS A 19 -34.03 -16.06 3.95
N TYR A 20 -33.26 -15.12 3.40
CA TYR A 20 -33.42 -14.62 2.04
C TYR A 20 -32.55 -15.33 0.99
N ASP A 21 -31.60 -16.18 1.41
CA ASP A 21 -30.58 -16.73 0.51
C ASP A 21 -31.19 -17.62 -0.57
N GLU A 22 -32.08 -18.54 -0.19
CA GLU A 22 -32.73 -19.44 -1.16
C GLU A 22 -33.70 -18.73 -2.11
N ASP A 23 -34.23 -17.57 -1.71
CA ASP A 23 -35.14 -16.76 -2.51
C ASP A 23 -34.41 -15.73 -3.40
N ARG A 24 -33.06 -15.67 -3.34
CA ARG A 24 -32.31 -14.78 -4.22
C ARG A 24 -32.53 -15.16 -5.69
N PRO A 25 -32.61 -14.15 -6.59
CA PRO A 25 -32.72 -14.41 -8.02
C PRO A 25 -31.54 -15.24 -8.52
N ARG A 26 -31.81 -16.04 -9.56
CA ARG A 26 -30.76 -16.78 -10.27
C ARG A 26 -29.72 -15.82 -10.83
N LEU A 27 -28.46 -16.25 -10.87
CA LEU A 27 -27.43 -15.52 -11.59
C LEU A 27 -27.80 -15.48 -13.08
N PRO A 28 -27.96 -14.28 -13.68
CA PRO A 28 -28.28 -14.16 -15.09
C PRO A 28 -27.19 -14.78 -15.97
N LEU A 29 -27.58 -15.30 -17.13
CA LEU A 29 -26.67 -15.70 -18.20
C LEU A 29 -26.85 -14.73 -19.37
N PRO A 30 -25.84 -13.93 -19.73
CA PRO A 30 -25.93 -13.03 -20.87
C PRO A 30 -26.15 -13.80 -22.18
N LYS A 31 -26.72 -13.12 -23.18
CA LYS A 31 -26.73 -13.64 -24.56
C LYS A 31 -25.32 -13.56 -25.15
N LEU A 32 -24.92 -14.59 -25.91
CA LEU A 32 -23.62 -14.64 -26.57
C LEU A 32 -23.31 -13.38 -27.41
N ASP A 33 -24.24 -12.95 -28.27
CA ASP A 33 -24.07 -11.76 -29.12
C ASP A 33 -23.83 -10.47 -28.29
N HIS A 34 -24.47 -10.35 -27.13
CA HIS A 34 -24.28 -9.20 -26.23
C HIS A 34 -22.88 -9.20 -25.63
N THR A 35 -22.42 -10.35 -25.15
CA THR A 35 -21.07 -10.52 -24.60
C THR A 35 -20.01 -10.25 -25.65
N LEU A 36 -20.13 -10.83 -26.84
CA LEU A 36 -19.13 -10.66 -27.90
C LEU A 36 -19.04 -9.23 -28.43
N LYS A 37 -20.18 -8.53 -28.54
CA LYS A 37 -20.19 -7.10 -28.89
C LYS A 37 -19.41 -6.28 -27.86
N ARG A 38 -19.66 -6.51 -26.57
CA ARG A 38 -18.99 -5.77 -25.48
C ARG A 38 -17.53 -6.16 -25.31
N TYR A 39 -17.20 -7.43 -25.53
CA TYR A 39 -15.83 -7.90 -25.57
C TYR A 39 -15.04 -7.12 -26.63
N LEU A 40 -15.54 -7.05 -27.86
CA LEU A 40 -14.91 -6.24 -28.91
C LEU A 40 -14.74 -4.77 -28.52
N GLU A 41 -15.74 -4.15 -27.89
CA GLU A 41 -15.61 -2.76 -27.39
C GLU A 41 -14.49 -2.63 -26.34
N SER A 42 -14.30 -3.62 -25.48
CA SER A 42 -13.24 -3.63 -24.47
C SER A 42 -11.83 -3.86 -25.05
N LEU A 43 -11.71 -4.35 -26.29
CA LEU A 43 -10.42 -4.52 -26.96
C LEU A 43 -9.89 -3.21 -27.56
N LYS A 44 -10.77 -2.27 -27.89
CA LYS A 44 -10.43 -1.06 -28.65
C LYS A 44 -9.33 -0.19 -28.01
N PRO A 45 -9.25 -0.02 -26.68
CA PRO A 45 -8.16 0.74 -26.06
C PRO A 45 -6.76 0.18 -26.32
N PHE A 46 -6.64 -1.11 -26.65
CA PHE A 46 -5.36 -1.84 -26.66
C PHE A 46 -4.92 -2.30 -28.05
N GLY A 47 -5.84 -2.37 -29.00
CA GLY A 47 -5.58 -2.91 -30.34
C GLY A 47 -5.35 -1.84 -31.40
N SER A 48 -4.36 -2.08 -32.25
CA SER A 48 -4.23 -1.40 -33.54
C SER A 48 -5.41 -1.75 -34.47
N SER A 49 -5.58 -0.97 -35.54
CA SER A 49 -6.62 -1.23 -36.55
C SER A 49 -6.55 -2.65 -37.14
N GLU A 50 -5.35 -3.19 -37.33
CA GLU A 50 -5.14 -4.54 -37.87
C GLU A 50 -5.49 -5.62 -36.84
N GLU A 51 -4.98 -5.51 -35.60
CA GLU A 51 -5.30 -6.45 -34.52
C GLU A 51 -6.82 -6.50 -34.26
N LEU A 52 -7.48 -5.34 -34.22
CA LEU A 52 -8.94 -5.26 -34.02
C LEU A 52 -9.74 -5.91 -35.15
N GLU A 53 -9.27 -5.80 -36.40
CA GLU A 53 -9.94 -6.45 -37.53
C GLU A 53 -9.77 -7.98 -37.48
N ASN A 54 -8.58 -8.45 -37.07
CA ASN A 54 -8.36 -9.87 -36.80
C ASN A 54 -9.27 -10.38 -35.67
N SER A 55 -9.35 -9.68 -34.53
CA SER A 55 -10.24 -10.05 -33.44
C SER A 55 -11.71 -10.08 -33.87
N LYS A 56 -12.17 -9.14 -34.71
CA LYS A 56 -13.54 -9.20 -35.28
C LYS A 56 -13.78 -10.49 -36.07
N ARG A 57 -12.81 -10.91 -36.90
CA ARG A 57 -12.89 -12.17 -37.66
C ARG A 57 -12.96 -13.38 -36.73
N ILE A 58 -12.12 -13.43 -35.70
CA ILE A 58 -12.10 -14.51 -34.70
C ILE A 58 -13.43 -14.55 -33.94
N ILE A 59 -13.92 -13.40 -33.46
CA ILE A 59 -15.20 -13.28 -32.74
C ILE A 59 -16.36 -13.74 -33.62
N GLU A 60 -16.41 -13.34 -34.89
CA GLU A 60 -17.50 -13.74 -35.79
C GLU A 60 -17.45 -15.25 -36.12
N THR A 61 -16.25 -15.82 -36.24
CA THR A 61 -16.04 -17.26 -36.43
C THR A 61 -16.49 -18.03 -35.18
N PHE A 62 -16.12 -17.56 -33.99
CA PHE A 62 -16.55 -18.12 -32.72
C PHE A 62 -18.07 -18.06 -32.57
N ARG A 63 -18.68 -16.89 -32.83
CA ARG A 63 -20.12 -16.64 -32.75
C ARG A 63 -20.94 -17.58 -33.62
N LYS A 64 -20.52 -17.81 -34.88
CA LYS A 64 -21.20 -18.69 -35.84
C LYS A 64 -20.84 -20.17 -35.69
N GLY A 65 -19.73 -20.46 -35.00
CA GLY A 65 -19.14 -21.79 -34.90
C GLY A 65 -19.26 -22.38 -33.50
N VAL A 66 -18.11 -22.67 -32.89
CA VAL A 66 -18.03 -23.38 -31.60
C VAL A 66 -18.68 -22.60 -30.45
N GLY A 67 -18.63 -21.26 -30.46
CA GLY A 67 -19.21 -20.42 -29.42
C GLY A 67 -20.71 -20.60 -29.26
N ALA A 68 -21.48 -20.73 -30.35
CA ALA A 68 -22.91 -21.03 -30.27
C ALA A 68 -23.21 -22.40 -29.64
N LYS A 69 -22.35 -23.40 -29.89
CA LYS A 69 -22.47 -24.73 -29.28
C LYS A 69 -22.18 -24.67 -27.78
N LEU A 70 -21.08 -24.00 -27.39
CA LEU A 70 -20.71 -23.80 -25.98
C LEU A 70 -21.80 -23.03 -25.23
N GLN A 71 -22.37 -21.99 -25.85
CA GLN A 71 -23.50 -21.23 -25.31
C GLN A 71 -24.71 -22.13 -25.03
N THR A 72 -25.05 -23.03 -25.97
CA THR A 72 -26.19 -23.94 -25.79
C THR A 72 -26.00 -24.85 -24.58
N ILE A 73 -24.80 -25.41 -24.40
CA ILE A 73 -24.47 -26.25 -23.24
C ILE A 73 -24.51 -25.43 -21.94
N LEU A 74 -24.00 -24.19 -21.98
CA LEU A 74 -24.02 -23.29 -20.83
C LEU A 74 -25.45 -22.89 -20.43
N GLU A 75 -26.33 -22.66 -21.40
CA GLU A 75 -27.76 -22.40 -21.18
C GLU A 75 -28.46 -23.61 -20.54
N GLU A 76 -28.14 -24.84 -20.97
CA GLU A 76 -28.64 -26.06 -20.34
C GLU A 76 -28.20 -26.18 -18.88
N LYS A 77 -26.96 -25.80 -18.56
CA LYS A 77 -26.47 -25.75 -17.18
C LYS A 77 -27.18 -24.67 -16.37
N ALA A 78 -27.29 -23.45 -16.89
CA ALA A 78 -27.96 -22.33 -16.22
C ALA A 78 -29.47 -22.56 -16.01
N ALA A 79 -30.11 -23.39 -16.84
CA ALA A 79 -31.48 -23.83 -16.60
C ALA A 79 -31.58 -24.72 -15.35
N LYS A 80 -30.59 -25.59 -15.11
CA LYS A 80 -30.56 -26.55 -13.99
C LYS A 80 -30.08 -25.94 -12.68
N GLU A 81 -29.16 -24.98 -12.74
CA GLU A 81 -28.52 -24.39 -11.55
C GLU A 81 -28.98 -22.94 -11.33
N LYS A 82 -29.20 -22.53 -10.07
CA LYS A 82 -29.52 -21.13 -9.75
C LYS A 82 -28.34 -20.19 -9.98
N ASN A 83 -27.11 -20.71 -9.86
CA ASN A 83 -25.88 -20.00 -10.15
C ASN A 83 -24.98 -20.95 -10.95
N TRP A 84 -24.80 -20.64 -12.22
CA TRP A 84 -24.13 -21.51 -13.18
C TRP A 84 -22.59 -21.44 -13.11
N VAL A 85 -22.03 -20.46 -12.38
CA VAL A 85 -20.57 -20.25 -12.30
C VAL A 85 -19.98 -20.55 -10.93
N ASP A 86 -20.80 -20.67 -9.87
CA ASP A 86 -20.35 -20.80 -8.47
C ASP A 86 -19.19 -21.79 -8.29
N LYS A 87 -19.42 -23.06 -8.65
CA LYS A 87 -18.41 -24.11 -8.49
C LYS A 87 -17.20 -23.93 -9.42
N TRP A 88 -17.41 -23.51 -10.66
CA TRP A 88 -16.31 -23.26 -11.60
C TRP A 88 -15.41 -22.10 -11.15
N TRP A 89 -16.00 -21.04 -10.58
CA TRP A 89 -15.23 -19.92 -10.06
C TRP A 89 -14.41 -20.34 -8.84
N GLU A 90 -14.98 -21.11 -7.91
CA GLU A 90 -14.24 -21.71 -6.80
C GLU A 90 -13.09 -22.60 -7.30
N ASP A 91 -13.38 -23.51 -8.23
CA ASP A 91 -12.43 -24.51 -8.69
C ASP A 91 -11.31 -23.91 -9.51
N TYR A 92 -11.64 -23.28 -10.64
CA TYR A 92 -10.63 -22.90 -11.63
C TYR A 92 -10.00 -21.53 -11.41
N ALA A 93 -10.66 -20.63 -10.67
CA ALA A 93 -10.05 -19.33 -10.34
C ALA A 93 -9.21 -19.39 -9.05
N TYR A 94 -9.46 -20.37 -8.17
CA TYR A 94 -8.74 -20.49 -6.91
C TYR A 94 -8.17 -21.90 -6.69
N CYS A 95 -9.03 -22.93 -6.57
CA CYS A 95 -8.61 -24.24 -6.06
C CYS A 95 -7.66 -25.00 -6.98
N THR A 96 -7.56 -24.71 -8.28
CA THR A 96 -6.56 -25.31 -9.17
C THR A 96 -5.23 -24.54 -9.20
N LEU A 97 -5.16 -23.32 -8.65
CA LEU A 97 -3.89 -22.61 -8.52
C LEU A 97 -2.93 -23.41 -7.64
N ARG A 98 -1.70 -23.60 -8.12
CA ARG A 98 -0.66 -24.40 -7.45
C ARG A 98 0.41 -23.56 -6.75
N MET A 99 0.42 -22.24 -6.99
CA MET A 99 1.27 -21.27 -6.31
C MET A 99 0.95 -21.21 -4.81
N PRO A 100 1.90 -20.78 -3.94
CA PRO A 100 1.61 -20.58 -2.53
C PRO A 100 0.49 -19.56 -2.32
N LEU A 101 -0.21 -19.63 -1.19
CA LEU A 101 -1.33 -18.71 -0.93
C LEU A 101 -0.85 -17.30 -0.59
N ILE A 102 0.26 -17.17 0.13
CA ILE A 102 0.98 -15.90 0.28
C ILE A 102 2.02 -15.81 -0.85
N PRO A 103 2.11 -14.68 -1.56
CA PRO A 103 1.23 -13.52 -1.52
C PRO A 103 0.01 -13.64 -2.47
N TYR A 104 -0.07 -14.69 -3.27
CA TYR A 104 -0.88 -14.74 -4.50
C TYR A 104 -2.40 -14.82 -4.33
N CYS A 105 -2.91 -15.27 -3.17
CA CYS A 105 -4.33 -15.59 -2.99
C CYS A 105 -4.93 -15.10 -1.66
N VAL A 106 -4.14 -14.55 -0.74
CA VAL A 106 -4.65 -13.99 0.51
C VAL A 106 -5.09 -12.54 0.34
N MET A 107 -6.20 -12.18 0.98
CA MET A 107 -6.59 -10.79 1.21
C MET A 107 -6.01 -10.32 2.52
N VAL A 108 -5.53 -9.08 2.57
CA VAL A 108 -4.89 -8.49 3.75
C VAL A 108 -5.55 -7.16 4.09
N GLN A 109 -5.68 -6.85 5.37
CA GLN A 109 -6.23 -5.59 5.83
C GLN A 109 -5.55 -5.11 7.12
N PRO A 110 -4.83 -3.98 7.06
CA PRO A 110 -4.48 -3.18 8.23
C PRO A 110 -5.71 -2.75 9.04
N LEU A 111 -5.64 -2.84 10.37
CA LEU A 111 -6.73 -2.39 11.24
C LEU A 111 -6.33 -1.09 11.94
N LEU A 112 -6.98 0.01 11.58
CA LEU A 112 -6.72 1.34 12.15
C LEU A 112 -7.51 1.53 13.46
N LEU A 113 -7.26 0.68 14.45
CA LEU A 113 -8.05 0.60 15.69
C LEU A 113 -7.84 1.80 16.64
N GLY A 114 -6.76 2.56 16.46
CA GLY A 114 -6.52 3.82 17.20
C GLY A 114 -7.67 4.82 17.01
N THR A 115 -8.33 4.82 15.85
CA THR A 115 -9.45 5.73 15.57
C THR A 115 -10.73 5.39 16.34
N VAL A 116 -10.76 4.25 17.02
CA VAL A 116 -11.87 3.81 17.87
C VAL A 116 -11.44 3.64 19.33
N GLY A 117 -10.28 4.19 19.72
CA GLY A 117 -9.82 4.25 21.10
C GLY A 117 -8.91 3.11 21.56
N LEU A 118 -8.57 2.15 20.68
CA LEU A 118 -7.56 1.13 20.98
C LEU A 118 -6.21 1.58 20.41
N GLU A 119 -5.45 2.30 21.23
CA GLU A 119 -4.19 2.92 20.83
C GLU A 119 -3.09 1.90 20.49
N ALA A 120 -2.22 2.28 19.55
CA ALA A 120 -1.04 1.52 19.14
C ALA A 120 0.10 1.71 20.15
N VAL A 121 0.00 1.05 21.30
CA VAL A 121 1.03 1.05 22.35
C VAL A 121 1.40 -0.37 22.77
N PRO A 122 2.65 -0.65 23.20
CA PRO A 122 3.10 -2.01 23.56
C PRO A 122 2.24 -2.71 24.63
N GLU A 123 1.63 -1.96 25.55
CA GLU A 123 0.72 -2.49 26.56
C GLU A 123 -0.49 -3.19 25.94
N ASN A 124 -0.85 -2.82 24.71
CA ASN A 124 -1.96 -3.39 23.97
C ASN A 124 -1.59 -4.64 23.15
N PHE A 125 -0.33 -5.11 23.20
CA PHE A 125 0.10 -6.32 22.51
C PHE A 125 -0.80 -7.54 22.81
N LEU A 126 -1.24 -7.71 24.07
CA LEU A 126 -2.17 -8.78 24.44
C LEU A 126 -3.61 -8.28 24.71
N LYS A 127 -3.78 -7.02 25.14
CA LYS A 127 -5.10 -6.46 25.45
C LYS A 127 -5.94 -6.19 24.19
N GLY A 128 -5.29 -5.71 23.12
CA GLY A 128 -5.91 -5.51 21.81
C GLY A 128 -6.48 -6.81 21.24
N PRO A 129 -5.67 -7.87 21.05
CA PRO A 129 -6.19 -9.14 20.56
C PRO A 129 -7.22 -9.77 21.50
N ALA A 130 -7.08 -9.65 22.82
CA ALA A 130 -8.11 -10.13 23.75
C ALA A 130 -9.48 -9.46 23.54
N THR A 131 -9.48 -8.14 23.28
CA THR A 131 -10.69 -7.37 22.96
C THR A 131 -11.27 -7.81 21.62
N CYS A 132 -10.44 -7.93 20.58
CA CYS A 132 -10.88 -8.36 19.26
C CYS A 132 -11.40 -9.81 19.23
N LEU A 133 -10.80 -10.73 19.98
CA LEU A 133 -11.25 -12.11 20.11
C LEU A 133 -12.65 -12.19 20.72
N HIS A 134 -12.91 -11.41 21.77
CA HIS A 134 -14.24 -11.31 22.36
C HIS A 134 -15.29 -10.90 21.30
N HIS A 135 -15.08 -9.79 20.61
CA HIS A 135 -16.04 -9.31 19.60
C HIS A 135 -16.16 -10.26 18.40
N ASN A 136 -15.08 -10.94 17.99
CA ASN A 136 -15.17 -11.99 16.99
C ASN A 136 -16.07 -13.15 17.45
N MET A 137 -15.96 -13.59 18.70
CA MET A 137 -16.82 -14.64 19.24
C MET A 137 -18.28 -14.19 19.38
N VAL A 138 -18.52 -12.91 19.67
CA VAL A 138 -19.88 -12.34 19.63
C VAL A 138 -20.44 -12.36 18.20
N PHE A 139 -19.66 -11.96 17.19
CA PHE A 139 -20.07 -12.02 15.78
C PHE A 139 -20.30 -13.46 15.29
N TRP A 140 -19.44 -14.40 15.69
CA TRP A 140 -19.65 -15.82 15.44
C TRP A 140 -20.95 -16.32 16.06
N LYS A 141 -21.26 -15.95 17.31
CA LYS A 141 -22.51 -16.32 17.98
C LYS A 141 -23.73 -15.70 17.30
N LEU A 142 -23.63 -14.45 16.82
CA LEU A 142 -24.63 -13.78 15.98
C LEU A 142 -24.95 -14.56 14.71
N LEU A 143 -23.91 -15.03 13.99
CA LEU A 143 -24.09 -15.87 12.81
C LEU A 143 -24.72 -17.23 13.17
N ARG A 144 -24.23 -17.87 14.23
CA ARG A 144 -24.69 -19.20 14.65
C ARG A 144 -26.17 -19.19 15.02
N THR A 145 -26.60 -18.15 15.75
CA THR A 145 -27.99 -17.92 16.16
C THR A 145 -28.86 -17.34 15.03
N GLU A 146 -28.27 -17.06 13.86
CA GLU A 146 -28.93 -16.41 12.71
C GLU A 146 -29.54 -15.05 13.06
N ARG A 147 -28.88 -14.30 13.94
CA ARG A 147 -29.31 -12.99 14.45
C ARG A 147 -28.57 -11.81 13.83
N LEU A 148 -27.61 -12.08 12.95
CA LEU A 148 -27.01 -11.06 12.09
C LEU A 148 -28.06 -10.56 11.09
N ARG A 149 -28.27 -9.26 11.01
CA ARG A 149 -29.21 -8.62 10.09
C ARG A 149 -28.78 -8.84 8.64
N PRO A 150 -29.67 -9.32 7.75
CA PRO A 150 -29.37 -9.40 6.33
C PRO A 150 -29.00 -8.02 5.77
N ILE A 151 -27.82 -7.92 5.15
CA ILE A 151 -27.33 -6.67 4.58
C ILE A 151 -28.11 -6.37 3.29
N ALA A 152 -28.54 -5.12 3.13
CA ALA A 152 -29.28 -4.68 1.96
C ALA A 152 -28.71 -3.37 1.40
N THR A 153 -29.15 -3.00 0.20
CA THR A 153 -28.93 -1.66 -0.35
C THR A 153 -29.50 -0.58 0.57
N ALA A 154 -29.00 0.66 0.45
CA ALA A 154 -29.44 1.77 1.30
C ALA A 154 -30.96 2.04 1.20
N ASP A 155 -31.58 1.80 0.03
CA ASP A 155 -33.02 1.89 -0.19
C ASP A 155 -33.81 0.65 0.27
N LYS A 156 -33.10 -0.36 0.80
CA LYS A 156 -33.61 -1.65 1.30
C LYS A 156 -34.35 -2.49 0.25
N LYS A 157 -34.24 -2.16 -1.04
CA LYS A 157 -34.93 -2.90 -2.11
C LYS A 157 -34.25 -4.21 -2.45
N THR A 158 -32.92 -4.28 -2.30
CA THR A 158 -32.13 -5.45 -2.63
C THR A 158 -31.40 -5.94 -1.40
N VAL A 159 -31.80 -7.11 -0.89
CA VAL A 159 -31.05 -7.84 0.14
C VAL A 159 -29.95 -8.67 -0.53
N PHE A 160 -28.75 -8.59 0.00
CA PHE A 160 -27.60 -9.37 -0.46
C PHE A 160 -27.58 -10.75 0.20
N SER A 161 -27.13 -11.74 -0.57
CA SER A 161 -26.82 -13.09 -0.11
C SER A 161 -25.86 -13.05 1.08
N ALA A 162 -26.20 -13.79 2.12
CA ALA A 162 -25.41 -14.01 3.32
C ALA A 162 -24.58 -15.31 3.24
N ASP A 163 -24.68 -16.10 2.16
CA ASP A 163 -24.03 -17.41 2.01
C ASP A 163 -22.53 -17.39 2.32
N LEU A 164 -21.80 -16.36 1.90
CA LEU A 164 -20.36 -16.23 2.17
C LEU A 164 -20.02 -16.12 3.67
N TYR A 165 -20.93 -15.65 4.53
CA TYR A 165 -20.71 -15.68 5.99
C TYR A 165 -20.60 -17.09 6.53
N ARG A 166 -21.19 -18.11 5.87
CA ARG A 166 -21.04 -19.53 6.25
C ARG A 166 -19.61 -20.05 6.05
N ARG A 167 -18.79 -19.30 5.31
CA ARG A 167 -17.41 -19.62 4.97
C ARG A 167 -16.41 -18.68 5.65
N LEU A 168 -16.89 -17.73 6.46
CA LEU A 168 -16.03 -16.79 7.19
C LEU A 168 -15.29 -17.50 8.33
N TYR A 169 -16.03 -18.20 9.20
CA TYR A 169 -15.48 -18.90 10.36
C TYR A 169 -15.47 -20.40 10.17
N ASN A 170 -14.69 -21.11 11.01
CA ASN A 170 -14.63 -22.57 11.02
C ASN A 170 -14.33 -23.18 9.64
N THR A 171 -13.61 -22.43 8.80
CA THR A 171 -13.43 -22.76 7.38
C THR A 171 -11.94 -22.76 7.04
N VAL A 172 -11.57 -23.68 6.16
CA VAL A 172 -10.20 -23.85 5.68
C VAL A 172 -10.22 -24.22 4.19
N ARG A 173 -9.19 -23.80 3.46
CA ARG A 173 -8.88 -24.33 2.14
C ARG A 173 -7.86 -25.46 2.28
N THR A 174 -8.36 -26.69 2.35
CA THR A 174 -7.49 -27.88 2.42
C THR A 174 -6.73 -28.08 1.10
N PRO A 175 -5.41 -28.33 1.13
CA PRO A 175 -4.62 -28.56 -0.07
C PRO A 175 -4.94 -29.94 -0.66
N GLY A 176 -4.93 -30.03 -1.99
CA GLY A 176 -4.91 -31.29 -2.72
C GLY A 176 -3.81 -31.27 -3.78
N VAL A 177 -3.37 -32.44 -4.24
CA VAL A 177 -2.23 -32.54 -5.17
C VAL A 177 -2.50 -31.75 -6.45
N GLU A 178 -3.68 -31.90 -7.05
CA GLU A 178 -4.05 -31.21 -8.29
C GLU A 178 -5.07 -30.09 -8.07
N MET A 179 -5.89 -30.20 -7.03
CA MET A 179 -6.93 -29.24 -6.72
C MET A 179 -7.21 -29.22 -5.22
N ASP A 180 -7.27 -28.02 -4.66
CA ASP A 180 -7.62 -27.78 -3.27
C ASP A 180 -9.13 -27.89 -3.05
N LYS A 181 -9.57 -27.78 -1.80
CA LYS A 181 -11.00 -27.75 -1.46
C LYS A 181 -11.28 -26.85 -0.28
N VAL A 182 -12.32 -26.02 -0.39
CA VAL A 182 -12.88 -25.29 0.75
C VAL A 182 -13.72 -26.25 1.60
N VAL A 183 -13.42 -26.31 2.89
CA VAL A 183 -14.12 -27.12 3.89
C VAL A 183 -14.60 -26.21 5.00
N SER A 184 -15.93 -26.11 5.17
CA SER A 184 -16.56 -25.36 6.26
C SER A 184 -17.17 -26.29 7.31
N HIS A 185 -16.70 -26.13 8.54
CA HIS A 185 -17.23 -26.77 9.75
C HIS A 185 -18.27 -25.91 10.46
N PHE A 186 -18.55 -24.70 9.97
CA PHE A 186 -19.56 -23.80 10.55
C PHE A 186 -20.96 -24.41 10.40
N ARG A 187 -21.76 -24.35 11.47
CA ARG A 187 -23.19 -24.74 11.47
C ARG A 187 -23.98 -23.73 12.29
N THR A 188 -25.16 -23.34 11.82
CA THR A 188 -26.11 -22.59 12.67
C THR A 188 -26.65 -23.48 13.77
N GLU A 189 -27.27 -22.91 14.81
CA GLU A 189 -27.88 -23.71 15.89
C GLU A 189 -28.95 -24.67 15.35
N ARG A 190 -29.65 -24.27 14.27
CA ARG A 190 -30.65 -25.09 13.59
C ARG A 190 -30.03 -26.26 12.83
N GLU A 191 -28.79 -26.09 12.37
CA GLU A 191 -28.05 -27.10 11.59
C GLU A 191 -27.26 -28.07 12.49
N GLY A 192 -26.97 -27.69 13.74
CA GLY A 192 -26.42 -28.57 14.77
C GLY A 192 -25.24 -28.00 15.54
N SER A 193 -24.37 -28.89 15.99
CA SER A 193 -23.16 -28.52 16.74
C SER A 193 -22.13 -27.84 15.83
N CYS A 194 -21.42 -26.86 16.38
CA CYS A 194 -20.38 -26.10 15.70
C CYS A 194 -19.18 -25.92 16.65
N PRO A 195 -17.93 -26.20 16.22
CA PRO A 195 -16.75 -25.93 17.03
C PRO A 195 -16.64 -24.45 17.40
N SER A 196 -16.28 -24.18 18.65
CA SER A 196 -16.27 -22.82 19.21
C SER A 196 -14.91 -22.38 19.75
N HIS A 197 -13.86 -23.21 19.58
CA HIS A 197 -12.51 -22.86 19.99
C HIS A 197 -11.81 -22.00 18.93
N LEU A 198 -10.82 -21.25 19.39
CA LEU A 198 -9.90 -20.44 18.60
C LEU A 198 -8.52 -21.11 18.60
N ILE A 199 -7.69 -20.74 17.64
CA ILE A 199 -6.28 -21.12 17.62
C ILE A 199 -5.43 -19.86 17.72
N VAL A 200 -4.51 -19.87 18.67
CA VAL A 200 -3.50 -18.82 18.86
C VAL A 200 -2.16 -19.37 18.39
N LEU A 201 -1.48 -18.61 17.53
CA LEU A 201 -0.16 -18.92 16.97
C LEU A 201 0.84 -17.92 17.54
N TYR A 202 1.92 -18.41 18.16
CA TYR A 202 2.99 -17.55 18.67
C TYR A 202 4.33 -18.29 18.64
N GLY A 203 5.33 -17.71 17.98
CA GLY A 203 6.68 -18.28 17.87
C GLY A 203 6.68 -19.67 17.22
N GLY A 204 5.86 -19.88 16.19
CA GLY A 204 5.68 -21.15 15.50
C GLY A 204 4.96 -22.25 16.29
N ARG A 205 4.47 -21.94 17.50
CA ARG A 205 3.70 -22.87 18.37
C ARG A 205 2.21 -22.60 18.24
N ILE A 206 1.41 -23.65 18.46
CA ILE A 206 -0.03 -23.65 18.22
C ILE A 206 -0.76 -23.92 19.53
N PHE A 207 -1.74 -23.09 19.87
CA PHE A 207 -2.51 -23.19 21.11
C PHE A 207 -4.01 -23.14 20.84
N LYS A 208 -4.73 -24.10 21.41
CA LYS A 208 -6.19 -24.16 21.39
C LYS A 208 -6.74 -23.44 22.62
N VAL A 209 -7.65 -22.49 22.37
CA VAL A 209 -8.31 -21.70 23.40
C VAL A 209 -9.82 -21.81 23.21
N PRO A 210 -10.61 -22.21 24.24
CA PRO A 210 -12.06 -22.15 24.17
C PRO A 210 -12.55 -20.74 23.83
N GLY A 211 -13.58 -20.60 22.99
CA GLY A 211 -14.19 -19.28 22.71
C GLY A 211 -15.42 -18.98 23.56
N LEU A 212 -15.98 -19.98 24.24
CA LEU A 212 -17.16 -19.86 25.09
C LEU A 212 -16.86 -20.32 26.52
N ASP A 213 -17.60 -19.76 27.48
CA ASP A 213 -17.63 -20.22 28.86
C ASP A 213 -18.52 -21.47 29.05
N SER A 214 -18.59 -21.96 30.29
CA SER A 214 -19.43 -23.13 30.65
C SER A 214 -20.93 -22.92 30.47
N LYS A 215 -21.41 -21.68 30.28
CA LYS A 215 -22.81 -21.34 30.00
C LYS A 215 -23.09 -21.19 28.50
N GLY A 216 -22.05 -21.27 27.66
CA GLY A 216 -22.16 -21.07 26.22
C GLY A 216 -22.14 -19.60 25.80
N ASP A 217 -21.67 -18.70 26.66
CA ASP A 217 -21.47 -17.29 26.34
C ASP A 217 -20.03 -17.01 25.89
N PRO A 218 -19.81 -16.06 24.95
CA PRO A 218 -18.47 -15.66 24.56
C PRO A 218 -17.61 -15.30 25.78
N LEU A 219 -16.39 -15.82 25.83
CA LEU A 219 -15.43 -15.45 26.89
C LEU A 219 -15.22 -13.93 26.92
N SER A 220 -15.02 -13.38 28.12
CA SER A 220 -14.76 -11.95 28.27
C SER A 220 -13.35 -11.56 27.78
N PRO A 221 -13.09 -10.29 27.45
CA PRO A 221 -11.74 -9.83 27.12
C PRO A 221 -10.72 -10.18 28.20
N GLN A 222 -11.09 -10.13 29.48
CA GLN A 222 -10.21 -10.48 30.60
C GLN A 222 -9.84 -11.98 30.60
N ASP A 223 -10.79 -12.87 30.26
CA ASP A 223 -10.53 -14.31 30.15
C ASP A 223 -9.57 -14.63 28.99
N PHE A 224 -9.74 -13.94 27.86
CA PHE A 224 -8.80 -14.04 26.74
C PHE A 224 -7.42 -13.48 27.09
N LEU A 225 -7.34 -12.32 27.76
CA LEU A 225 -6.08 -11.74 28.19
C LEU A 225 -5.31 -12.71 29.10
N PHE A 226 -5.98 -13.34 30.07
CA PHE A 226 -5.35 -14.36 30.92
C PHE A 226 -4.77 -15.50 30.09
N SER A 227 -5.54 -16.02 29.13
CA SER A 227 -5.09 -17.10 28.24
C SER A 227 -3.86 -16.69 27.42
N LEU A 228 -3.90 -15.50 26.81
CA LEU A 228 -2.79 -14.96 26.02
C LEU A 228 -1.53 -14.73 26.86
N GLN A 229 -1.67 -14.30 28.12
CA GLN A 229 -0.54 -14.19 29.06
C GLN A 229 0.08 -15.55 29.37
N GLN A 230 -0.73 -16.61 29.55
CA GLN A 230 -0.19 -17.96 29.76
C GLN A 230 0.57 -18.45 28.54
N ILE A 231 0.05 -18.17 27.33
CA ILE A 231 0.74 -18.47 26.08
C ILE A 231 2.07 -17.70 26.01
N GLN A 232 2.05 -16.39 26.28
CA GLN A 232 3.26 -15.56 26.23
C GLN A 232 4.35 -16.09 27.16
N VAL A 233 4.02 -16.34 28.44
CA VAL A 233 4.98 -16.87 29.42
C VAL A 233 5.58 -18.20 28.96
N LYS A 234 4.76 -19.08 28.38
CA LYS A 234 5.22 -20.39 27.92
C LYS A 234 6.14 -20.30 26.70
N VAL A 235 5.78 -19.46 25.72
CA VAL A 235 6.55 -19.31 24.47
C VAL A 235 7.86 -18.57 24.73
N GLU A 236 7.84 -17.47 25.48
CA GLU A 236 9.04 -16.68 25.78
C GLU A 236 9.98 -17.40 26.78
N GLY A 237 9.44 -18.30 27.61
CA GLY A 237 10.22 -19.05 28.61
C GLY A 237 10.81 -20.39 28.13
N GLU A 238 10.38 -20.94 27.00
CA GLU A 238 10.74 -22.29 26.56
C GLU A 238 10.94 -22.36 25.04
N ARG A 239 12.14 -22.82 24.61
CA ARG A 239 12.39 -23.21 23.21
C ARG A 239 12.08 -24.69 23.01
N VAL A 240 11.37 -25.02 21.94
CA VAL A 240 10.89 -26.37 21.66
C VAL A 240 11.21 -26.80 20.22
N GLN A 241 11.40 -28.09 19.99
CA GLN A 241 11.76 -28.64 18.67
C GLN A 241 10.54 -28.95 17.76
N HIS A 242 9.32 -28.91 18.31
CA HIS A 242 8.08 -29.18 17.57
C HIS A 242 7.40 -27.93 17.01
N ALA A 243 8.02 -26.75 17.16
CA ALA A 243 7.54 -25.52 16.56
C ALA A 243 7.72 -25.55 15.03
N GLY A 244 6.96 -24.70 14.32
CA GLY A 244 7.16 -24.43 12.90
C GLY A 244 6.22 -25.16 11.94
N VAL A 245 5.35 -26.06 12.41
CA VAL A 245 4.34 -26.72 11.54
C VAL A 245 3.49 -25.73 10.71
N PRO A 246 3.06 -24.55 11.21
CA PRO A 246 2.28 -23.61 10.40
C PRO A 246 3.03 -23.16 9.14
N VAL A 247 4.37 -23.07 9.16
CA VAL A 247 5.16 -22.62 8.01
C VAL A 247 4.89 -23.45 6.75
N LEU A 248 4.57 -24.74 6.91
CA LEU A 248 4.31 -25.67 5.82
C LEU A 248 3.09 -25.29 4.98
N THR A 249 2.13 -24.53 5.52
CA THR A 249 0.96 -24.10 4.75
C THR A 249 1.30 -23.03 3.71
N ASN A 250 2.46 -22.38 3.85
CA ASN A 250 2.94 -21.32 2.96
C ASN A 250 3.65 -21.84 1.72
N ASP A 251 3.81 -23.16 1.59
CA ASP A 251 4.43 -23.77 0.42
C ASP A 251 3.50 -23.76 -0.81
N ASP A 252 4.05 -24.17 -1.96
CA ASP A 252 3.22 -24.49 -3.12
C ASP A 252 2.17 -25.55 -2.75
N ARG A 253 0.99 -25.45 -3.36
CA ARG A 253 -0.18 -26.23 -2.92
C ARG A 253 0.03 -27.74 -3.06
N THR A 254 0.85 -28.15 -4.03
CA THR A 254 1.12 -29.57 -4.30
C THR A 254 2.05 -30.16 -3.24
N THR A 255 3.12 -29.45 -2.90
CA THR A 255 4.07 -29.88 -1.87
C THR A 255 3.42 -29.84 -0.49
N TRP A 256 2.66 -28.78 -0.18
CA TRP A 256 1.86 -28.75 1.04
C TRP A 256 0.85 -29.89 1.10
N ALA A 257 0.15 -30.23 0.00
CA ALA A 257 -0.77 -31.38 0.00
C ALA A 257 -0.08 -32.69 0.41
N LYS A 258 1.13 -32.94 -0.08
CA LYS A 258 1.92 -34.14 0.26
C LYS A 258 2.38 -34.12 1.72
N ASN A 259 2.90 -32.98 2.19
CA ASN A 259 3.35 -32.83 3.58
C ASN A 259 2.19 -32.94 4.57
N ARG A 260 1.02 -32.37 4.24
CA ARG A 260 -0.22 -32.54 5.02
C ARG A 260 -0.67 -34.00 5.07
N GLN A 261 -0.63 -34.71 3.93
CA GLN A 261 -0.98 -36.12 3.89
C GLN A 261 -0.03 -36.95 4.75
N HIS A 262 1.28 -36.72 4.64
CA HIS A 262 2.30 -37.40 5.44
C HIS A 262 2.11 -37.12 6.95
N LEU A 263 1.83 -35.87 7.32
CA LEU A 263 1.50 -35.49 8.70
C LEU A 263 0.32 -36.29 9.27
N VAL A 264 -0.74 -36.52 8.47
CA VAL A 264 -1.92 -37.30 8.85
C VAL A 264 -1.62 -38.81 8.94
N GLU A 265 -0.80 -39.34 8.04
CA GLU A 265 -0.44 -40.76 7.99
C GLU A 265 0.53 -41.17 9.11
N LEU A 266 1.38 -40.23 9.56
CA LEU A 266 2.38 -40.48 10.60
C LEU A 266 1.77 -40.85 11.96
N SER A 267 0.62 -40.27 12.32
CA SER A 267 -0.03 -40.52 13.61
C SER A 267 -1.53 -40.23 13.57
N PRO A 268 -2.40 -41.14 14.08
CA PRO A 268 -3.84 -40.86 14.24
C PRO A 268 -4.11 -39.60 15.07
N ARG A 269 -3.22 -39.28 16.02
CA ARG A 269 -3.30 -38.05 16.84
C ARG A 269 -3.14 -36.80 16.00
N ASN A 270 -2.21 -36.78 15.04
CA ASN A 270 -2.03 -35.64 14.14
C ASN A 270 -3.29 -35.32 13.34
N LYS A 271 -4.06 -36.34 12.96
CA LYS A 271 -5.34 -36.14 12.29
C LYS A 271 -6.35 -35.40 13.17
N GLU A 272 -6.42 -35.74 14.45
CA GLU A 272 -7.29 -35.05 15.42
C GLU A 272 -6.82 -33.61 15.67
N LEU A 273 -5.50 -33.41 15.87
CA LEU A 273 -4.90 -32.09 16.06
C LEU A 273 -5.06 -31.19 14.83
N LEU A 274 -4.94 -31.75 13.63
CA LEU A 274 -5.17 -31.01 12.39
C LEU A 274 -6.64 -30.59 12.28
N LEU A 275 -7.59 -31.46 12.64
CA LEU A 275 -9.00 -31.12 12.69
C LEU A 275 -9.27 -30.00 13.71
N ASP A 276 -8.57 -29.97 14.84
CA ASP A 276 -8.67 -28.87 15.79
C ASP A 276 -8.25 -27.54 15.13
N VAL A 277 -7.15 -27.51 14.37
CA VAL A 277 -6.73 -26.29 13.65
C VAL A 277 -7.73 -25.90 12.56
N GLU A 278 -8.10 -26.85 11.71
CA GLU A 278 -8.97 -26.66 10.54
C GLU A 278 -10.39 -26.24 10.93
N SER A 279 -10.91 -26.75 12.05
CA SER A 279 -12.27 -26.50 12.51
C SER A 279 -12.42 -25.29 13.45
N ALA A 280 -11.33 -24.70 13.94
CA ALA A 280 -11.35 -23.52 14.82
C ALA A 280 -12.12 -22.34 14.22
N VAL A 281 -12.72 -21.48 15.06
CA VAL A 281 -13.51 -20.32 14.61
C VAL A 281 -12.68 -19.39 13.72
N ALA A 282 -11.53 -18.95 14.22
CA ALA A 282 -10.57 -18.07 13.56
C ALA A 282 -9.17 -18.28 14.17
N LEU A 283 -8.15 -17.63 13.58
CA LEU A 283 -6.79 -17.58 14.11
C LEU A 283 -6.51 -16.24 14.78
N MET A 284 -5.67 -16.27 15.82
CA MET A 284 -4.97 -15.11 16.37
C MET A 284 -3.46 -15.35 16.31
N ILE A 285 -2.72 -14.46 15.68
CA ILE A 285 -1.27 -14.53 15.56
C ILE A 285 -0.67 -13.44 16.44
N LEU A 286 0.21 -13.82 17.36
CA LEU A 286 1.01 -12.89 18.13
C LEU A 286 2.36 -12.75 17.43
N ASP A 287 2.62 -11.56 16.88
CA ASP A 287 3.79 -11.26 16.08
C ASP A 287 4.68 -10.26 16.83
N THR A 288 5.98 -10.56 16.94
CA THR A 288 6.93 -9.70 17.66
C THR A 288 7.42 -8.51 16.85
N ASN A 289 7.09 -8.42 15.57
CA ASN A 289 7.35 -7.23 14.76
C ASN A 289 6.60 -6.01 15.30
N SER A 290 7.10 -4.81 14.99
CA SER A 290 6.51 -3.52 15.39
C SER A 290 6.45 -2.59 14.17
N PRO A 291 5.36 -2.59 13.39
CA PRO A 291 5.23 -1.70 12.24
C PRO A 291 5.33 -0.23 12.67
N LYS A 292 5.98 0.62 11.87
CA LYS A 292 6.12 2.06 12.20
C LYS A 292 5.18 2.92 11.38
N HIS A 293 5.03 2.59 10.10
CA HIS A 293 4.20 3.33 9.14
C HIS A 293 3.02 2.48 8.63
N PHE A 294 2.07 3.10 7.93
CA PHE A 294 0.92 2.39 7.36
C PHE A 294 1.34 1.33 6.33
N SER A 295 2.36 1.63 5.52
CA SER A 295 2.96 0.67 4.58
C SER A 295 3.54 -0.54 5.30
N ASP A 296 4.27 -0.34 6.40
CA ASP A 296 4.83 -1.43 7.21
C ASP A 296 3.72 -2.30 7.81
N LEU A 297 2.66 -1.66 8.33
CA LEU A 297 1.52 -2.37 8.89
C LEU A 297 0.83 -3.23 7.82
N ALA A 298 0.70 -2.70 6.59
CA ALA A 298 0.17 -3.45 5.46
C ALA A 298 1.09 -4.61 5.05
N GLN A 299 2.39 -4.37 4.94
CA GLN A 299 3.40 -5.36 4.57
C GLN A 299 3.47 -6.51 5.57
N LEU A 300 3.64 -6.20 6.86
CA LEU A 300 3.75 -7.19 7.94
C LEU A 300 2.44 -7.96 8.15
N SER A 301 1.29 -7.34 7.85
CA SER A 301 0.01 -8.07 7.87
C SER A 301 -0.05 -9.17 6.80
N LEU A 302 0.65 -9.01 5.67
CA LEU A 302 0.79 -10.04 4.65
C LEU A 302 1.81 -11.08 5.05
N THR A 303 3.04 -10.68 5.32
CA THR A 303 4.17 -11.61 5.52
C THR A 303 4.44 -11.83 7.01
N GLY A 304 4.91 -10.82 7.74
CA GLY A 304 5.12 -10.87 9.20
C GLY A 304 5.89 -12.12 9.64
N ASP A 305 5.57 -12.67 10.81
CA ASP A 305 6.04 -13.98 11.24
C ASP A 305 5.31 -15.12 10.49
N VAL A 306 5.83 -15.46 9.31
CA VAL A 306 5.32 -16.55 8.46
C VAL A 306 5.38 -17.91 9.17
N HIS A 307 6.30 -18.09 10.13
CA HIS A 307 6.39 -19.33 10.92
C HIS A 307 5.16 -19.56 11.80
N SER A 308 4.43 -18.48 12.13
CA SER A 308 3.20 -18.48 12.91
C SER A 308 1.95 -18.27 12.06
N LYS A 309 2.00 -18.46 10.72
CA LYS A 309 0.84 -18.30 9.83
C LYS A 309 0.33 -19.62 9.29
N TRP A 310 -0.95 -19.90 9.55
CA TRP A 310 -1.70 -20.98 8.91
C TRP A 310 -2.59 -20.40 7.80
N THR A 311 -2.02 -20.31 6.60
CA THR A 311 -2.60 -19.57 5.46
C THR A 311 -3.83 -20.21 4.84
N ASP A 312 -4.04 -21.50 5.06
CA ASP A 312 -5.24 -22.18 4.58
C ASP A 312 -6.51 -21.68 5.28
N LYS A 313 -6.39 -21.03 6.44
CA LYS A 313 -7.56 -20.62 7.23
C LYS A 313 -8.31 -19.49 6.54
N SER A 314 -9.64 -19.58 6.54
CA SER A 314 -10.51 -18.55 5.98
C SER A 314 -10.24 -17.15 6.55
N CYS A 315 -10.02 -17.02 7.86
CA CYS A 315 -9.73 -15.73 8.49
C CYS A 315 -8.75 -15.84 9.68
N GLY A 316 -7.89 -14.82 9.80
CA GLY A 316 -6.94 -14.66 10.90
C GLY A 316 -6.71 -13.20 11.26
N THR A 317 -6.43 -12.93 12.54
CA THR A 317 -6.04 -11.62 13.06
C THR A 317 -4.59 -11.70 13.55
N ILE A 318 -3.84 -10.62 13.36
CA ILE A 318 -2.44 -10.49 13.76
C ILE A 318 -2.34 -9.32 14.74
N ALA A 319 -1.64 -9.53 15.85
CA ALA A 319 -1.30 -8.50 16.81
C ALA A 319 0.22 -8.32 16.86
N PHE A 320 0.67 -7.09 16.66
CA PHE A 320 2.08 -6.69 16.64
C PHE A 320 2.52 -6.19 18.02
N LYS A 321 3.82 -6.27 18.32
CA LYS A 321 4.39 -5.99 19.66
C LYS A 321 4.11 -4.57 20.15
N ASN A 322 3.92 -3.62 19.24
CA ASN A 322 3.54 -2.24 19.54
C ASN A 322 2.02 -2.01 19.68
N GLY A 323 1.21 -3.07 19.74
CA GLY A 323 -0.25 -2.99 19.88
C GLY A 323 -1.01 -2.71 18.58
N GLN A 324 -0.33 -2.50 17.45
CA GLN A 324 -1.00 -2.45 16.15
C GLN A 324 -1.54 -3.82 15.73
N MET A 325 -2.53 -3.83 14.84
CA MET A 325 -3.19 -5.05 14.41
C MET A 325 -3.49 -5.06 12.92
N GLY A 326 -3.51 -6.26 12.37
CA GLY A 326 -3.92 -6.53 10.99
C GLY A 326 -4.79 -7.78 10.93
N CYS A 327 -5.32 -8.07 9.75
CA CYS A 327 -5.99 -9.32 9.47
C CYS A 327 -5.68 -9.80 8.06
N TYR A 328 -5.86 -11.10 7.85
CA TYR A 328 -5.82 -11.72 6.53
C TYR A 328 -6.97 -12.71 6.37
N GLY A 329 -7.33 -13.00 5.12
CA GLY A 329 -8.32 -14.00 4.80
C GLY A 329 -8.04 -14.74 3.49
N GLU A 330 -8.29 -16.04 3.47
CA GLU A 330 -8.13 -16.86 2.27
C GLU A 330 -9.25 -16.55 1.28
N HIS A 331 -8.89 -16.09 0.08
CA HIS A 331 -9.84 -15.46 -0.85
C HIS A 331 -10.75 -16.46 -1.57
N CYS A 332 -10.43 -17.77 -1.60
CA CYS A 332 -11.36 -18.77 -2.11
C CYS A 332 -12.60 -18.87 -1.19
N CYS A 333 -12.41 -18.75 0.12
CA CYS A 333 -13.48 -18.89 1.12
C CYS A 333 -14.56 -17.81 1.01
N TYR A 334 -14.17 -16.55 0.84
CA TYR A 334 -15.10 -15.42 0.74
C TYR A 334 -14.46 -14.18 0.04
N ASP A 335 -15.27 -13.14 -0.19
CA ASP A 335 -14.85 -11.88 -0.82
C ASP A 335 -14.63 -10.76 0.22
N GLY A 336 -13.84 -9.75 -0.13
CA GLY A 336 -13.46 -8.64 0.78
C GLY A 336 -14.63 -7.91 1.46
N SER A 337 -15.84 -7.93 0.88
CA SER A 337 -17.05 -7.39 1.53
C SER A 337 -17.36 -8.04 2.89
N ILE A 338 -16.99 -9.30 3.08
CA ILE A 338 -17.16 -10.02 4.35
C ILE A 338 -16.08 -9.61 5.35
N SER A 339 -14.81 -9.48 4.93
CA SER A 339 -13.72 -8.92 5.76
C SER A 339 -14.10 -7.53 6.30
N MET A 340 -14.60 -6.66 5.43
CA MET A 340 -15.04 -5.31 5.81
C MET A 340 -16.18 -5.32 6.82
N SER A 341 -17.12 -6.26 6.66
CA SER A 341 -18.24 -6.39 7.57
C SER A 341 -17.78 -6.77 8.98
N ILE A 342 -16.86 -7.73 9.14
CA ILE A 342 -16.38 -8.12 10.46
C ILE A 342 -15.48 -7.04 11.07
N SER A 343 -14.56 -6.45 10.29
CA SER A 343 -13.67 -5.42 10.83
C SER A 343 -14.44 -4.16 11.26
N LEU A 344 -15.44 -3.73 10.47
CA LEU A 344 -16.34 -2.65 10.86
C LEU A 344 -17.14 -3.00 12.12
N TYR A 345 -17.65 -4.23 12.23
CA TYR A 345 -18.36 -4.67 13.44
C TYR A 345 -17.49 -4.58 14.70
N VAL A 346 -16.25 -5.06 14.63
CA VAL A 346 -15.29 -5.01 15.75
C VAL A 346 -14.97 -3.55 16.11
N MET A 347 -14.66 -2.71 15.11
CA MET A 347 -14.38 -1.29 15.34
C MET A 347 -15.55 -0.56 16.00
N MET A 348 -16.77 -0.77 15.51
CA MET A 348 -17.96 -0.18 16.11
C MET A 348 -18.21 -0.68 17.52
N SER A 349 -17.92 -1.95 17.80
CA SER A 349 -18.07 -2.50 19.15
C SER A 349 -17.10 -1.83 20.13
N ILE A 350 -15.85 -1.63 19.74
CA ILE A 350 -14.86 -0.92 20.56
C ILE A 350 -15.26 0.56 20.73
N ALA A 351 -15.68 1.23 19.66
CA ALA A 351 -16.10 2.63 19.72
C ALA A 351 -17.31 2.86 20.64
N GLU A 352 -18.23 1.90 20.71
CA GLU A 352 -19.47 2.00 21.49
C GLU A 352 -19.31 1.53 22.93
N GLU A 353 -18.53 0.47 23.17
CA GLU A 353 -18.33 -0.11 24.52
C GLU A 353 -17.12 0.48 25.25
N GLY A 354 -16.17 1.05 24.51
CA GLY A 354 -14.87 1.46 25.01
C GLY A 354 -13.88 0.29 25.16
N VAL A 355 -12.65 0.63 25.54
CA VAL A 355 -11.63 -0.38 25.90
C VAL A 355 -12.03 -1.05 27.22
N PRO A 356 -11.87 -2.38 27.36
CA PRO A 356 -12.21 -3.07 28.60
C PRO A 356 -11.48 -2.49 29.83
N ASP A 357 -12.16 -2.46 30.98
CA ASP A 357 -11.51 -2.16 32.26
C ASP A 357 -10.62 -3.35 32.67
N TRP A 358 -9.32 -3.17 32.50
CA TRP A 358 -8.31 -4.19 32.80
C TRP A 358 -8.01 -4.35 34.30
N SER A 359 -8.60 -3.53 35.17
CA SER A 359 -8.55 -3.73 36.62
C SER A 359 -9.48 -4.86 37.09
N VAL A 360 -10.47 -5.20 36.26
CA VAL A 360 -11.38 -6.32 36.50
C VAL A 360 -10.63 -7.64 36.23
N PRO A 361 -10.63 -8.61 37.15
CA PRO A 361 -9.99 -9.90 36.94
C PRO A 361 -10.79 -10.78 35.95
N PRO A 362 -10.13 -11.78 35.30
CA PRO A 362 -10.84 -12.79 34.52
C PRO A 362 -11.88 -13.51 35.39
N LYS A 363 -13.05 -13.78 34.81
CA LYS A 363 -14.10 -14.57 35.47
C LYS A 363 -13.77 -16.05 35.41
N ASN A 364 -13.07 -16.46 34.36
CA ASN A 364 -12.70 -17.83 34.07
C ASN A 364 -11.18 -17.92 33.90
N LEU A 365 -10.52 -18.78 34.67
CA LEU A 365 -9.09 -19.06 34.49
C LEU A 365 -8.90 -20.11 33.39
N ILE A 366 -8.90 -19.63 32.15
CA ILE A 366 -8.78 -20.49 30.95
C ILE A 366 -7.30 -20.76 30.66
N PHE A 367 -6.90 -22.01 30.78
CA PHE A 367 -5.55 -22.44 30.42
C PHE A 367 -5.54 -22.95 28.97
N PRO A 368 -4.64 -22.43 28.11
CA PRO A 368 -4.53 -22.86 26.71
C PRO A 368 -3.99 -24.29 26.62
N GLU A 369 -4.51 -25.07 25.67
CA GLU A 369 -3.98 -26.38 25.33
C GLU A 369 -2.99 -26.26 24.17
N GLU A 370 -1.74 -26.69 24.36
CA GLU A 370 -0.76 -26.67 23.27
C GLU A 370 -0.98 -27.84 22.31
N VAL A 371 -1.09 -27.53 21.02
CA VAL A 371 -1.25 -28.50 19.93
C VAL A 371 0.15 -28.89 19.45
N VAL A 372 0.58 -30.10 19.84
CA VAL A 372 1.91 -30.64 19.53
C VAL A 372 1.78 -31.81 18.57
N PHE A 373 2.16 -31.59 17.31
CA PHE A 373 2.19 -32.63 16.29
C PHE A 373 3.35 -33.60 16.50
N ASP A 374 3.10 -34.88 16.22
CA ASP A 374 4.14 -35.90 16.10
C ASP A 374 4.86 -35.66 14.75
N LEU A 375 6.18 -35.52 14.77
CA LEU A 375 6.99 -35.24 13.57
C LEU A 375 8.08 -36.30 13.38
N ASP A 376 8.37 -36.65 12.14
CA ASP A 376 9.55 -37.41 11.74
C ASP A 376 10.62 -36.50 11.12
N ASP A 377 11.75 -37.08 10.72
CA ASP A 377 12.86 -36.30 10.17
C ASP A 377 12.52 -35.68 8.81
N THR A 378 11.61 -36.30 8.04
CA THR A 378 11.12 -35.73 6.78
C THR A 378 10.38 -34.43 7.02
N LEU A 379 9.39 -34.41 7.92
CA LEU A 379 8.64 -33.19 8.23
C LEU A 379 9.51 -32.11 8.88
N ARG A 380 10.46 -32.50 9.75
CA ARG A 380 11.41 -31.54 10.34
C ARG A 380 12.26 -30.86 9.26
N ASN A 381 12.75 -31.62 8.29
CA ASN A 381 13.53 -31.07 7.18
C ASN A 381 12.68 -30.17 6.27
N GLU A 382 11.41 -30.52 6.03
CA GLU A 382 10.48 -29.69 5.27
C GLU A 382 10.15 -28.37 5.97
N ILE A 383 10.00 -28.39 7.31
CA ILE A 383 9.88 -27.17 8.11
C ILE A 383 11.12 -26.30 7.91
N LEU A 384 12.33 -26.83 8.14
CA LEU A 384 13.58 -26.08 7.96
C LEU A 384 13.77 -25.54 6.53
N ARG A 385 13.32 -26.28 5.51
CA ARG A 385 13.32 -25.80 4.12
C ARG A 385 12.38 -24.61 3.97
N MET A 386 11.16 -24.73 4.47
CA MET A 386 10.15 -23.67 4.34
C MET A 386 10.45 -22.44 5.18
N GLU A 387 11.17 -22.57 6.29
CA GLU A 387 11.69 -21.42 7.03
C GLU A 387 12.58 -20.55 6.13
N LYS A 388 13.50 -21.16 5.36
CA LYS A 388 14.35 -20.43 4.41
C LYS A 388 13.57 -19.82 3.25
N VAL A 389 12.62 -20.56 2.68
CA VAL A 389 11.75 -20.05 1.60
C VAL A 389 10.91 -18.86 2.10
N SER A 390 10.51 -18.89 3.37
CA SER A 390 9.71 -17.81 3.96
C SER A 390 10.50 -16.50 4.07
N ASP A 391 11.81 -16.56 4.35
CA ASP A 391 12.68 -15.38 4.35
C ASP A 391 12.72 -14.69 2.97
N GLU A 392 12.76 -15.47 1.89
CA GLU A 392 12.69 -14.95 0.51
C GLU A 392 11.28 -14.39 0.19
N MET A 393 10.23 -15.07 0.67
CA MET A 393 8.83 -14.69 0.44
C MET A 393 8.45 -13.35 1.08
N GLN A 394 9.07 -12.98 2.20
CA GLN A 394 8.75 -11.77 2.98
C GLN A 394 8.75 -10.47 2.16
N ASN A 395 9.58 -10.42 1.12
CA ASN A 395 9.78 -9.25 0.27
C ASN A 395 9.27 -9.45 -1.17
N SER A 396 8.51 -10.52 -1.45
CA SER A 396 8.04 -10.82 -2.82
C SER A 396 7.07 -9.76 -3.38
N VAL A 397 6.29 -9.13 -2.51
CA VAL A 397 5.38 -8.02 -2.83
C VAL A 397 5.72 -6.84 -1.93
N VAL A 398 5.83 -5.65 -2.51
CA VAL A 398 6.01 -4.38 -1.81
C VAL A 398 4.69 -3.63 -1.81
N VAL A 399 4.38 -3.00 -0.68
CA VAL A 399 3.10 -2.32 -0.46
C VAL A 399 3.32 -0.87 -0.04
N SER A 400 2.56 0.03 -0.65
CA SER A 400 2.54 1.45 -0.33
C SER A 400 1.12 1.81 0.08
N MET A 401 0.94 2.20 1.35
CA MET A 401 -0.35 2.59 1.91
C MET A 401 -0.26 4.01 2.44
N ASP A 402 -1.24 4.84 2.07
CA ASP A 402 -1.31 6.23 2.52
C ASP A 402 -2.71 6.81 2.43
N GLN A 403 -2.85 8.00 3.02
CA GLN A 403 -4.08 8.78 3.07
C GLN A 403 -3.94 10.05 2.24
N PHE A 404 -4.79 10.19 1.23
CA PHE A 404 -4.99 11.46 0.54
C PHE A 404 -5.98 12.33 1.32
N GLN A 405 -5.50 13.43 1.91
CA GLN A 405 -6.25 14.25 2.87
C GLN A 405 -6.86 15.54 2.29
N GLU A 406 -6.57 15.87 1.04
CA GLU A 406 -6.95 17.16 0.44
C GLU A 406 -8.43 17.31 0.13
N TYR A 407 -9.10 16.19 -0.13
CA TYR A 407 -10.55 16.08 -0.28
C TYR A 407 -10.97 14.61 -0.34
N GLY A 408 -12.28 14.38 -0.14
CA GLY A 408 -12.89 13.07 -0.26
C GLY A 408 -14.14 13.07 -1.13
N LYS A 409 -15.04 12.13 -0.86
CA LYS A 409 -16.23 11.90 -1.67
C LYS A 409 -17.22 13.09 -1.64
N ALA A 410 -17.15 13.97 -0.64
CA ALA A 410 -17.99 15.16 -0.56
C ALA A 410 -17.70 16.10 -1.74
N PHE A 411 -16.42 16.38 -2.01
CA PHE A 411 -15.96 17.19 -3.15
C PHE A 411 -16.38 16.57 -4.49
N MET A 412 -16.14 15.27 -4.67
CA MET A 412 -16.50 14.56 -5.91
C MET A 412 -18.01 14.66 -6.20
N LYS A 413 -18.85 14.49 -5.17
CA LYS A 413 -20.30 14.62 -5.26
C LYS A 413 -20.75 16.04 -5.56
N GLN A 414 -20.09 17.07 -5.01
CA GLN A 414 -20.36 18.48 -5.31
C GLN A 414 -20.19 18.75 -6.81
N HIS A 415 -19.20 18.13 -7.46
CA HIS A 415 -18.99 18.23 -8.90
C HIS A 415 -19.86 17.26 -9.74
N LYS A 416 -20.79 16.56 -9.10
CA LYS A 416 -21.73 15.59 -9.70
C LYS A 416 -21.03 14.39 -10.36
N ILE A 417 -19.95 13.92 -9.75
CA ILE A 417 -19.21 12.73 -10.19
C ILE A 417 -19.34 11.66 -9.11
N HIS A 418 -19.60 10.42 -9.51
CA HIS A 418 -19.65 9.32 -8.55
C HIS A 418 -18.24 9.06 -8.00
N PRO A 419 -18.05 8.97 -6.67
CA PRO A 419 -16.72 8.88 -6.07
C PRO A 419 -15.86 7.72 -6.60
N ASP A 420 -16.47 6.54 -6.73
CA ASP A 420 -15.78 5.35 -7.24
C ASP A 420 -15.30 5.54 -8.69
N ALA A 421 -16.14 6.13 -9.53
CA ALA A 421 -15.80 6.40 -10.92
C ALA A 421 -14.73 7.49 -11.06
N TYR A 422 -14.70 8.45 -10.13
CA TYR A 422 -13.63 9.44 -10.02
C TYR A 422 -12.30 8.74 -9.78
N VAL A 423 -12.21 7.93 -8.72
CA VAL A 423 -10.97 7.25 -8.33
C VAL A 423 -10.52 6.26 -9.40
N GLN A 424 -11.42 5.46 -9.98
CA GLN A 424 -11.09 4.57 -11.10
C GLN A 424 -10.49 5.31 -12.29
N THR A 425 -11.06 6.46 -12.65
CA THR A 425 -10.54 7.27 -13.76
C THR A 425 -9.19 7.91 -13.40
N ALA A 426 -9.00 8.31 -12.14
CA ALA A 426 -7.73 8.80 -11.62
C ALA A 426 -6.64 7.72 -11.70
N LEU A 427 -6.93 6.48 -11.28
CA LEU A 427 -5.99 5.35 -11.38
C LEU A 427 -5.54 5.08 -12.82
N LEU A 428 -6.45 5.17 -13.79
CA LEU A 428 -6.11 5.01 -15.20
C LEU A 428 -5.17 6.13 -15.69
N LEU A 429 -5.41 7.38 -15.27
CA LEU A 429 -4.55 8.51 -15.59
C LEU A 429 -3.18 8.40 -14.90
N THR A 430 -3.14 7.96 -13.65
CA THR A 430 -1.91 7.67 -12.89
C THR A 430 -1.05 6.66 -13.64
N TYR A 431 -1.63 5.53 -14.06
CA TYR A 431 -0.90 4.53 -14.83
C TYR A 431 -0.38 5.08 -16.15
N TYR A 432 -1.20 5.84 -16.89
CA TYR A 432 -0.79 6.42 -18.16
C TYR A 432 0.40 7.38 -18.00
N ARG A 433 0.40 8.23 -16.97
CA ARG A 433 1.51 9.17 -16.71
C ARG A 433 2.82 8.46 -16.35
N LEU A 434 2.74 7.32 -15.68
CA LEU A 434 3.94 6.54 -15.32
C LEU A 434 4.46 5.67 -16.46
N HIS A 435 3.57 5.12 -17.27
CA HIS A 435 3.92 4.05 -18.21
C HIS A 435 3.71 4.40 -19.68
N GLY A 436 3.12 5.56 -19.99
CA GLY A 436 2.89 6.03 -21.36
C GLY A 436 1.91 5.18 -22.18
N CYS A 437 1.15 4.28 -21.53
CA CYS A 437 0.24 3.36 -22.18
C CYS A 437 -1.04 3.14 -21.36
N PHE A 438 -2.09 2.60 -22.00
CA PHE A 438 -3.37 2.35 -21.34
C PHE A 438 -3.38 1.00 -20.62
N ALA A 439 -3.86 0.99 -19.38
CA ALA A 439 -3.91 -0.21 -18.54
C ALA A 439 -5.18 -1.05 -18.74
N PRO A 440 -5.10 -2.33 -19.16
CA PRO A 440 -6.19 -3.26 -18.92
C PRO A 440 -6.46 -3.35 -17.41
N THR A 441 -7.67 -2.93 -17.03
CA THR A 441 -8.03 -2.72 -15.62
C THR A 441 -9.21 -3.60 -15.23
N TYR A 442 -9.03 -4.37 -14.17
CA TYR A 442 -10.07 -5.13 -13.48
C TYR A 442 -10.58 -4.29 -12.30
N GLU A 443 -11.90 -4.10 -12.22
CA GLU A 443 -12.57 -3.63 -11.01
C GLU A 443 -13.63 -4.63 -10.56
N THR A 444 -13.67 -4.92 -9.25
CA THR A 444 -14.64 -5.85 -8.67
C THR A 444 -16.07 -5.30 -8.69
N ALA A 445 -16.98 -5.98 -9.39
CA ALA A 445 -18.42 -5.76 -9.28
C ALA A 445 -19.06 -6.84 -8.38
N MET A 446 -19.59 -6.44 -7.22
CA MET A 446 -20.28 -7.36 -6.31
C MET A 446 -21.59 -7.89 -6.92
N MET A 447 -21.80 -9.21 -6.82
CA MET A 447 -22.92 -9.95 -7.39
C MET A 447 -23.83 -10.59 -6.34
N ARG A 448 -23.64 -10.27 -5.05
CA ARG A 448 -24.37 -10.89 -3.92
C ARG A 448 -25.89 -10.67 -3.94
N GLN A 449 -26.43 -9.80 -4.78
CA GLN A 449 -27.87 -9.69 -5.03
C GLN A 449 -28.46 -10.96 -5.66
N TYR A 450 -27.64 -11.83 -6.24
CA TYR A 450 -28.03 -13.13 -6.79
C TYR A 450 -27.71 -14.28 -5.84
N TYR A 451 -28.35 -15.43 -6.08
CA TYR A 451 -28.13 -16.67 -5.35
C TYR A 451 -26.64 -17.05 -5.36
N LYS A 452 -26.00 -17.08 -4.18
CA LYS A 452 -24.55 -17.34 -4.03
C LYS A 452 -23.66 -16.48 -4.93
N GLY A 453 -24.12 -15.29 -5.31
CA GLY A 453 -23.35 -14.42 -6.20
C GLY A 453 -22.10 -13.89 -5.50
N ARG A 454 -20.94 -14.02 -6.16
CA ARG A 454 -19.66 -13.46 -5.72
C ARG A 454 -19.36 -12.17 -6.48
N THR A 455 -18.63 -12.27 -7.59
CA THR A 455 -18.09 -11.12 -8.32
C THR A 455 -18.25 -11.26 -9.84
N GLU A 456 -18.30 -10.13 -10.52
CA GLU A 456 -18.09 -9.96 -11.96
C GLU A 456 -16.98 -8.90 -12.16
N THR A 457 -16.38 -8.87 -13.34
CA THR A 457 -15.37 -7.88 -13.73
C THR A 457 -16.02 -6.65 -14.38
N CYS A 458 -15.70 -5.47 -13.87
CA CYS A 458 -15.85 -4.20 -14.57
C CYS A 458 -14.51 -3.86 -15.24
N ARG A 459 -14.47 -3.81 -16.58
CA ARG A 459 -13.26 -3.42 -17.31
C ARG A 459 -13.18 -1.89 -17.41
N SER A 460 -12.46 -1.24 -16.49
CA SER A 460 -12.53 0.22 -16.30
C SER A 460 -11.95 1.03 -17.46
N CYS A 461 -10.93 0.51 -18.14
CA CYS A 461 -10.30 1.20 -19.26
C CYS A 461 -11.21 1.14 -20.49
N SER A 462 -12.05 2.16 -20.64
CA SER A 462 -12.97 2.37 -21.76
C SER A 462 -12.39 3.38 -22.75
N ILE A 463 -12.94 3.42 -23.97
CA ILE A 463 -12.56 4.45 -24.97
C ILE A 463 -12.88 5.86 -24.46
N GLU A 464 -13.91 6.02 -23.65
CA GLU A 464 -14.24 7.28 -22.99
C GLU A 464 -13.14 7.70 -22.00
N ALA A 465 -12.60 6.76 -21.23
CA ALA A 465 -11.47 7.00 -20.33
C ALA A 465 -10.20 7.36 -21.12
N VAL A 466 -9.90 6.62 -22.20
CA VAL A 466 -8.78 6.91 -23.12
C VAL A 466 -8.86 8.35 -23.63
N LYS A 467 -10.01 8.77 -24.16
CA LYS A 467 -10.21 10.13 -24.67
C LYS A 467 -10.03 11.20 -23.61
N PHE A 468 -10.44 10.91 -22.37
CA PHE A 468 -10.21 11.82 -21.25
C PHE A 468 -8.72 11.93 -20.93
N ILE A 469 -8.00 10.81 -20.83
CA ILE A 469 -6.57 10.77 -20.53
C ILE A 469 -5.78 11.51 -21.61
N GLU A 470 -6.03 11.22 -22.89
CA GLU A 470 -5.40 11.93 -24.02
C GLU A 470 -5.66 13.44 -23.95
N ALA A 471 -6.90 13.85 -23.63
CA ALA A 471 -7.22 15.26 -23.47
C ALA A 471 -6.58 15.89 -22.24
N MET A 472 -6.36 15.14 -21.16
CA MET A 472 -5.70 15.64 -19.96
C MET A 472 -4.25 16.01 -20.27
N GLU A 473 -3.58 15.19 -21.07
CA GLU A 473 -2.17 15.36 -21.47
C GLU A 473 -1.98 16.31 -22.67
N ASP A 474 -3.06 16.65 -23.38
CA ASP A 474 -3.04 17.64 -24.47
C ASP A 474 -3.16 19.08 -23.92
N SER A 475 -2.09 19.87 -24.08
CA SER A 475 -2.05 21.28 -23.66
C SER A 475 -2.94 22.22 -24.49
N SER A 476 -3.36 21.79 -25.69
CA SER A 476 -4.25 22.55 -26.57
C SER A 476 -5.73 22.44 -26.17
N GLN A 477 -6.10 21.44 -25.36
CA GLN A 477 -7.47 21.26 -24.88
C GLN A 477 -7.80 22.27 -23.78
N SER A 478 -8.95 22.94 -23.90
CA SER A 478 -9.42 23.84 -22.84
C SER A 478 -9.80 23.06 -21.56
N PRO A 479 -9.66 23.68 -20.37
CA PRO A 479 -10.12 23.07 -19.12
C PRO A 479 -11.59 22.62 -19.16
N SER A 480 -12.47 23.38 -19.82
CA SER A 480 -13.87 23.00 -19.98
C SER A 480 -14.09 21.76 -20.84
N SER A 481 -13.26 21.55 -21.88
CA SER A 481 -13.25 20.33 -22.70
C SER A 481 -12.80 19.13 -21.87
N LYS A 482 -11.70 19.27 -21.13
CA LYS A 482 -11.15 18.25 -20.22
C LYS A 482 -12.16 17.83 -19.16
N VAL A 483 -12.83 18.78 -18.48
CA VAL A 483 -13.91 18.49 -17.50
C VAL A 483 -15.07 17.73 -18.13
N LYS A 484 -15.46 18.10 -19.35
CA LYS A 484 -16.55 17.40 -20.06
C LYS A 484 -16.17 15.95 -20.35
N LEU A 485 -14.97 15.71 -20.86
CA LEU A 485 -14.48 14.35 -21.14
C LEU A 485 -14.31 13.53 -19.85
N PHE A 486 -13.83 14.15 -18.76
CA PHE A 486 -13.75 13.50 -17.46
C PHE A 486 -15.12 13.00 -16.98
N LYS A 487 -16.15 13.85 -17.06
CA LYS A 487 -17.52 13.46 -16.70
C LYS A 487 -18.08 12.36 -17.61
N VAL A 488 -17.72 12.35 -18.90
CA VAL A 488 -18.10 11.28 -19.82
C VAL A 488 -17.44 9.96 -19.45
N ALA A 489 -16.13 9.97 -19.16
CA ALA A 489 -15.40 8.79 -18.69
C ALA A 489 -15.99 8.24 -17.37
N ALA A 490 -16.22 9.10 -16.39
CA ALA A 490 -16.78 8.69 -15.10
C ALA A 490 -18.22 8.15 -15.23
N ASN A 491 -19.06 8.76 -16.07
CA ASN A 491 -20.40 8.22 -16.34
C ASN A 491 -20.32 6.86 -17.03
N ARG A 492 -19.38 6.70 -17.97
CA ARG A 492 -19.16 5.41 -18.64
C ARG A 492 -18.73 4.33 -17.65
N GLN A 493 -17.84 4.65 -16.72
CA GLN A 493 -17.46 3.73 -15.64
C GLN A 493 -18.67 3.24 -14.85
N MET A 494 -19.57 4.16 -14.47
CA MET A 494 -20.80 3.81 -13.76
C MET A 494 -21.74 2.93 -14.59
N GLU A 495 -21.85 3.18 -15.89
CA GLU A 495 -22.63 2.31 -16.79
C GLU A 495 -22.05 0.90 -16.85
N LEU A 496 -20.73 0.76 -16.99
CA LEU A 496 -20.05 -0.53 -17.02
C LEU A 496 -20.24 -1.31 -15.71
N MET A 497 -20.03 -0.65 -14.57
CA MET A 497 -20.26 -1.23 -13.24
C MET A 497 -21.70 -1.67 -13.04
N ASN A 498 -22.68 -0.83 -13.41
CA ASN A 498 -24.10 -1.16 -13.30
C ASN A 498 -24.48 -2.35 -14.20
N GLU A 499 -23.90 -2.44 -15.39
CA GLU A 499 -24.12 -3.58 -16.28
C GLU A 499 -23.51 -4.87 -15.72
N ALA A 500 -22.29 -4.81 -15.18
CA ALA A 500 -21.69 -5.95 -14.49
C ALA A 500 -22.59 -6.45 -13.35
N ARG A 501 -23.05 -5.53 -12.47
CA ARG A 501 -23.98 -5.84 -11.36
C ARG A 501 -25.35 -6.36 -11.82
N LYS A 502 -25.79 -6.06 -13.04
CA LYS A 502 -27.01 -6.66 -13.62
C LYS A 502 -26.80 -8.07 -14.18
N GLY A 503 -25.59 -8.64 -14.05
CA GLY A 503 -25.24 -9.93 -14.63
C GLY A 503 -25.03 -9.87 -16.14
N ASN A 504 -24.73 -8.67 -16.68
CA ASN A 504 -24.44 -8.43 -18.09
C ASN A 504 -22.94 -8.17 -18.35
N GLY A 505 -22.08 -8.56 -17.41
CA GLY A 505 -20.63 -8.56 -17.61
C GLY A 505 -20.20 -9.58 -18.66
N ILE A 506 -18.93 -9.50 -19.05
CA ILE A 506 -18.38 -10.34 -20.12
C ILE A 506 -17.43 -11.41 -19.59
N ASP A 507 -16.68 -11.12 -18.54
CA ASP A 507 -15.56 -11.95 -18.11
C ASP A 507 -16.01 -13.28 -17.52
N ARG A 508 -16.99 -13.30 -16.58
CA ARG A 508 -17.52 -14.59 -16.08
C ARG A 508 -18.20 -15.39 -17.19
N HIS A 509 -18.85 -14.73 -18.15
CA HIS A 509 -19.49 -15.43 -19.26
C HIS A 509 -18.47 -16.08 -20.21
N LEU A 510 -17.44 -15.35 -20.63
CA LEU A 510 -16.34 -15.91 -21.42
C LEU A 510 -15.61 -17.03 -20.66
N PHE A 511 -15.42 -16.88 -19.35
CA PHE A 511 -14.88 -17.94 -18.51
C PHE A 511 -15.80 -19.18 -18.47
N GLY A 512 -17.12 -19.00 -18.35
CA GLY A 512 -18.09 -20.11 -18.40
C GLY A 512 -18.04 -20.88 -19.72
N LEU A 513 -17.90 -20.18 -20.85
CA LEU A 513 -17.73 -20.83 -22.16
C LEU A 513 -16.42 -21.61 -22.26
N TRP A 514 -15.34 -21.10 -21.65
CA TRP A 514 -14.07 -21.80 -21.54
C TRP A 514 -14.21 -23.07 -20.69
N CYS A 515 -14.89 -22.99 -19.54
CA CYS A 515 -15.14 -24.14 -18.65
C CYS A 515 -15.95 -25.22 -19.36
N VAL A 516 -16.98 -24.84 -20.12
CA VAL A 516 -17.75 -25.78 -20.94
C VAL A 516 -16.85 -26.49 -21.94
N ALA A 517 -15.98 -25.77 -22.64
CA ALA A 517 -15.07 -26.39 -23.60
C ALA A 517 -14.13 -27.39 -22.91
N TYR A 518 -13.51 -26.96 -21.80
CA TYR A 518 -12.58 -27.76 -21.01
C TYR A 518 -13.23 -29.04 -20.45
N ASP A 519 -14.34 -28.90 -19.72
CA ASP A 519 -15.03 -30.02 -19.06
C ASP A 519 -15.59 -31.06 -20.04
N ASN A 520 -15.90 -30.64 -21.29
CA ASN A 520 -16.40 -31.54 -22.33
C ASN A 520 -15.29 -32.09 -23.24
N GLY A 521 -14.01 -31.87 -22.91
CA GLY A 521 -12.87 -32.32 -23.72
C GLY A 521 -12.85 -31.73 -25.14
N MET A 522 -13.49 -30.56 -25.31
CA MET A 522 -13.49 -29.83 -26.57
C MET A 522 -12.21 -29.00 -26.68
N PRO A 523 -11.67 -28.78 -27.89
CA PRO A 523 -10.57 -27.83 -28.07
C PRO A 523 -10.95 -26.45 -27.55
N ILE A 524 -10.04 -25.82 -26.80
CA ILE A 524 -10.21 -24.44 -26.37
C ILE A 524 -10.29 -23.53 -27.63
N PRO A 525 -11.32 -22.68 -27.74
CA PRO A 525 -11.50 -21.83 -28.92
C PRO A 525 -10.35 -20.84 -29.17
N GLU A 526 -10.04 -20.56 -30.45
CA GLU A 526 -9.05 -19.55 -30.90
C GLU A 526 -9.29 -18.15 -30.30
N LEU A 527 -10.52 -17.85 -29.85
CA LEU A 527 -10.85 -16.59 -29.16
C LEU A 527 -9.97 -16.34 -27.91
N TYR A 528 -9.54 -17.39 -27.21
CA TYR A 528 -8.70 -17.28 -26.02
C TYR A 528 -7.20 -17.18 -26.36
N ASP A 529 -6.81 -17.57 -27.58
CA ASP A 529 -5.44 -17.47 -28.09
C ASP A 529 -5.19 -16.14 -28.85
N ASP A 530 -6.24 -15.35 -29.10
CA ASP A 530 -6.13 -14.00 -29.66
C ASP A 530 -5.23 -13.13 -28.77
N PRO A 531 -4.13 -12.55 -29.28
CA PRO A 531 -3.26 -11.68 -28.48
C PRO A 531 -4.00 -10.56 -27.76
N LEU A 532 -5.09 -10.03 -28.34
CA LEU A 532 -5.90 -9.00 -27.67
C LEU A 532 -6.72 -9.54 -26.49
N TYR A 533 -6.97 -10.85 -26.38
CA TYR A 533 -7.58 -11.43 -25.20
C TYR A 533 -6.71 -11.16 -23.97
N SER A 534 -5.43 -11.53 -24.01
CA SER A 534 -4.48 -11.30 -22.93
C SER A 534 -4.11 -9.82 -22.77
N LYS A 535 -3.87 -9.10 -23.88
CA LYS A 535 -3.52 -7.66 -23.84
C LYS A 535 -4.63 -6.78 -23.24
N SER A 536 -5.90 -7.23 -23.33
CA SER A 536 -7.04 -6.57 -22.68
C SER A 536 -7.33 -7.06 -21.25
N GLY A 537 -6.47 -7.92 -20.69
CA GLY A 537 -6.53 -8.42 -19.32
C GLY A 537 -7.05 -9.85 -19.16
N GLY A 538 -7.57 -10.46 -20.23
CA GLY A 538 -8.08 -11.84 -20.21
C GLY A 538 -7.02 -12.84 -19.72
N GLY A 539 -7.47 -13.90 -19.04
CA GLY A 539 -6.57 -14.94 -18.52
C GLY A 539 -5.73 -14.52 -17.31
N GLY A 540 -6.11 -13.45 -16.61
CA GLY A 540 -5.39 -12.96 -15.43
C GLY A 540 -4.28 -11.96 -15.75
N ASN A 541 -4.40 -11.20 -16.85
CA ASN A 541 -3.37 -10.27 -17.33
C ASN A 541 -3.75 -8.79 -17.10
N PHE A 542 -4.62 -8.51 -16.12
CA PHE A 542 -4.97 -7.14 -15.77
C PHE A 542 -3.82 -6.48 -15.01
N VAL A 543 -3.14 -5.53 -15.66
CA VAL A 543 -2.03 -4.77 -15.05
C VAL A 543 -2.50 -3.81 -13.95
N LEU A 544 -3.79 -3.48 -13.91
CA LEU A 544 -4.42 -2.85 -12.75
C LEU A 544 -5.51 -3.79 -12.19
N SER A 545 -5.25 -4.39 -11.04
CA SER A 545 -6.21 -5.18 -10.28
C SER A 545 -6.79 -4.33 -9.16
N THR A 546 -8.05 -3.93 -9.28
CA THR A 546 -8.63 -2.89 -8.42
C THR A 546 -9.90 -3.32 -7.69
N SER A 547 -10.10 -2.78 -6.50
CA SER A 547 -11.38 -2.86 -5.80
C SER A 547 -11.53 -1.73 -4.79
N THR A 548 -12.71 -1.12 -4.76
CA THR A 548 -13.11 -0.34 -3.59
C THR A 548 -13.60 -1.25 -2.47
N LEU A 549 -13.29 -0.90 -1.22
CA LEU A 549 -13.84 -1.53 -0.01
C LEU A 549 -14.94 -0.68 0.64
N GLY A 550 -15.37 0.38 -0.04
CA GLY A 550 -16.48 1.23 0.36
C GLY A 550 -16.04 2.48 1.11
N TYR A 551 -16.69 2.74 2.25
CA TYR A 551 -16.71 4.06 2.88
C TYR A 551 -16.30 4.03 4.36
N THR A 552 -15.41 3.13 4.72
CA THR A 552 -14.83 2.98 6.06
C THR A 552 -13.35 3.30 6.04
N ILE A 553 -12.76 3.54 7.21
CA ILE A 553 -11.34 3.90 7.31
C ILE A 553 -10.40 2.74 6.98
N ASN A 554 -10.76 1.50 7.32
CA ASN A 554 -9.92 0.35 6.99
C ASN A 554 -9.93 0.10 5.47
N CYS A 555 -8.74 0.08 4.91
CA CYS A 555 -8.48 -0.40 3.56
C CYS A 555 -7.81 -1.78 3.63
N GLY A 556 -7.81 -2.52 2.54
CA GLY A 556 -7.24 -3.85 2.44
C GLY A 556 -6.87 -4.11 0.99
N TYR A 557 -6.03 -5.10 0.75
CA TYR A 557 -5.40 -5.32 -0.55
C TYR A 557 -5.13 -6.81 -0.81
N VAL A 558 -4.78 -7.10 -2.06
CA VAL A 558 -4.16 -8.36 -2.49
C VAL A 558 -2.89 -8.05 -3.30
N ALA A 559 -2.07 -9.05 -3.57
CA ALA A 559 -0.97 -8.93 -4.53
C ALA A 559 -1.47 -8.58 -5.95
N PRO A 560 -0.59 -8.06 -6.82
CA PRO A 560 -0.93 -7.85 -8.23
C PRO A 560 -1.31 -9.15 -8.94
N MET A 561 -2.18 -9.03 -9.95
CA MET A 561 -2.67 -10.19 -10.71
C MET A 561 -1.60 -10.77 -11.65
N CYS A 562 -0.66 -9.94 -12.11
CA CYS A 562 0.47 -10.31 -12.95
C CYS A 562 1.74 -9.60 -12.49
N MET A 563 2.90 -10.09 -12.95
CA MET A 563 4.23 -9.64 -12.52
C MET A 563 4.43 -8.12 -12.67
N ASP A 564 4.14 -7.58 -13.85
CA ASP A 564 4.28 -6.15 -14.16
C ASP A 564 2.98 -5.37 -13.93
N GLY A 565 2.20 -5.78 -12.93
CA GLY A 565 0.94 -5.16 -12.56
C GLY A 565 0.95 -4.53 -11.17
N TYR A 566 -0.15 -3.87 -10.84
CA TYR A 566 -0.44 -3.33 -9.52
C TYR A 566 -1.73 -3.92 -8.95
N GLY A 567 -1.74 -4.12 -7.64
CA GLY A 567 -2.98 -4.13 -6.87
C GLY A 567 -3.31 -2.71 -6.41
N CYS A 568 -4.52 -2.20 -6.68
CA CYS A 568 -4.93 -0.85 -6.28
C CYS A 568 -6.26 -0.89 -5.53
N PHE A 569 -6.22 -0.65 -4.23
CA PHE A 569 -7.38 -0.77 -3.36
C PHE A 569 -7.61 0.52 -2.60
N TYR A 570 -8.88 0.90 -2.42
CA TYR A 570 -9.18 2.18 -1.81
C TYR A 570 -10.51 2.21 -1.07
N THR A 571 -10.59 3.08 -0.07
CA THR A 571 -11.83 3.50 0.59
C THR A 571 -11.97 5.01 0.57
N MET A 572 -13.22 5.47 0.58
CA MET A 572 -13.53 6.90 0.41
C MET A 572 -14.32 7.41 1.61
N LEU A 573 -13.75 8.35 2.36
CA LEU A 573 -14.45 9.10 3.41
C LEU A 573 -14.98 10.41 2.83
N GLU A 574 -15.64 11.23 3.66
CA GLU A 574 -16.20 12.51 3.19
C GLU A 574 -15.12 13.48 2.72
N ASP A 575 -14.00 13.49 3.43
CA ASP A 575 -12.91 14.47 3.35
C ASP A 575 -11.55 13.87 2.95
N CYS A 576 -11.41 12.54 2.94
CA CYS A 576 -10.16 11.89 2.54
C CYS A 576 -10.38 10.54 1.84
N ILE A 577 -9.29 9.98 1.31
CA ILE A 577 -9.26 8.67 0.65
C ILE A 577 -8.08 7.89 1.23
N TRP A 578 -8.31 6.63 1.59
CA TRP A 578 -7.24 5.70 1.91
C TRP A 578 -6.98 4.83 0.70
N ALA A 579 -5.72 4.71 0.31
CA ALA A 579 -5.31 3.89 -0.82
C ALA A 579 -4.16 2.95 -0.43
N ILE A 580 -4.20 1.73 -0.96
CA ILE A 580 -3.12 0.74 -0.84
C ILE A 580 -2.76 0.28 -2.25
N PHE A 581 -1.47 0.40 -2.58
CA PHE A 581 -0.88 -0.03 -3.84
C PHE A 581 0.11 -1.15 -3.57
N SER A 582 -0.06 -2.29 -4.23
CA SER A 582 0.90 -3.41 -4.19
C SER A 582 1.56 -3.59 -5.54
N ALA A 583 2.83 -4.00 -5.53
CA ALA A 583 3.62 -4.35 -6.72
C ALA A 583 4.56 -5.53 -6.37
N TYR A 584 4.93 -6.37 -7.35
CA TYR A 584 5.97 -7.37 -7.11
C TYR A 584 7.34 -6.70 -7.02
N ARG A 585 8.15 -7.08 -6.03
CA ARG A 585 9.49 -6.48 -5.82
C ARG A 585 10.40 -6.70 -7.02
N ASP A 586 10.30 -7.87 -7.64
CA ASP A 586 11.18 -8.27 -8.74
C ASP A 586 10.76 -7.66 -10.09
N SER A 587 9.68 -6.85 -10.12
CA SER A 587 9.28 -6.14 -11.33
C SER A 587 10.19 -4.96 -11.59
N THR A 588 10.78 -4.91 -12.79
CA THR A 588 11.56 -3.75 -13.24
C THR A 588 10.69 -2.65 -13.85
N VAL A 589 9.38 -2.90 -14.00
CA VAL A 589 8.43 -1.98 -14.64
C VAL A 589 7.62 -1.19 -13.62
N THR A 590 7.27 -1.80 -12.49
CA THR A 590 6.30 -1.25 -11.54
C THR A 590 6.94 -0.78 -10.24
N SER A 591 6.43 0.31 -9.66
CA SER A 591 6.82 0.79 -8.33
C SER A 591 5.60 1.30 -7.58
N GLY A 592 5.21 0.61 -6.50
CA GLY A 592 4.07 1.00 -5.66
C GLY A 592 4.20 2.43 -5.10
N HIS A 593 5.42 2.81 -4.71
CA HIS A 593 5.71 4.15 -4.19
C HIS A 593 5.53 5.24 -5.24
N LYS A 594 6.12 5.10 -6.44
CA LYS A 594 5.95 6.06 -7.54
C LYS A 594 4.48 6.13 -7.98
N PHE A 595 3.78 4.99 -7.97
CA PHE A 595 2.34 4.93 -8.25
C PHE A 595 1.53 5.75 -7.25
N GLN A 596 1.81 5.62 -5.95
CA GLN A 596 1.13 6.39 -4.90
C GLN A 596 1.37 7.90 -5.04
N GLN A 597 2.64 8.33 -5.22
CA GLN A 597 2.97 9.74 -5.40
C GLN A 597 2.27 10.33 -6.64
N THR A 598 2.32 9.61 -7.75
CA THR A 598 1.65 10.03 -8.99
C THR A 598 0.13 10.04 -8.83
N PHE A 599 -0.44 9.10 -8.06
CA PHE A 599 -1.85 9.11 -7.73
C PHE A 599 -2.25 10.35 -6.94
N HIS A 600 -1.48 10.75 -5.92
CA HIS A 600 -1.73 11.99 -5.17
C HIS A 600 -1.70 13.22 -6.08
N GLN A 601 -0.68 13.32 -6.95
CA GLN A 601 -0.60 14.42 -7.92
C GLN A 601 -1.78 14.43 -8.90
N VAL A 602 -2.17 13.27 -9.43
CA VAL A 602 -3.35 13.17 -10.31
C VAL A 602 -4.61 13.63 -9.58
N MET A 603 -4.79 13.26 -8.31
CA MET A 603 -5.94 13.67 -7.52
C MET A 603 -5.95 15.20 -7.29
N LEU A 604 -4.80 15.83 -7.06
CA LEU A 604 -4.68 17.29 -7.00
C LEU A 604 -5.01 17.96 -8.35
N ASP A 605 -4.47 17.45 -9.46
CA ASP A 605 -4.73 17.98 -10.80
C ASP A 605 -6.22 17.92 -11.16
N LEU A 606 -6.90 16.82 -10.80
CA LEU A 606 -8.33 16.67 -11.05
C LEU A 606 -9.16 17.64 -10.19
N LYS A 607 -8.71 18.01 -8.98
CA LYS A 607 -9.33 19.07 -8.17
C LYS A 607 -9.22 20.41 -8.86
N ILE A 608 -8.01 20.80 -9.25
CA ILE A 608 -7.71 22.05 -9.97
C ILE A 608 -8.55 22.15 -11.25
N LEU A 609 -8.60 21.07 -12.03
CA LEU A 609 -9.37 20.99 -13.28
C LEU A 609 -10.88 21.29 -13.04
N LEU A 610 -11.46 20.70 -12.00
CA LEU A 610 -12.88 20.85 -11.68
C LEU A 610 -13.23 22.24 -11.12
N GLU A 611 -12.33 22.86 -10.38
CA GLU A 611 -12.49 24.21 -9.84
C GLU A 611 -12.38 25.25 -10.95
N GLN A 612 -11.38 25.12 -11.83
CA GLN A 612 -11.23 25.99 -13.02
C GLN A 612 -12.45 25.90 -13.96
N GLY A 613 -12.98 24.70 -14.17
CA GLY A 613 -14.20 24.51 -14.98
C GLY A 613 -15.47 25.10 -14.37
N SER A 614 -15.48 25.41 -13.07
CA SER A 614 -16.63 25.96 -12.35
C SER A 614 -16.68 27.50 -12.39
N CYS A 615 -15.55 28.17 -12.56
CA CYS A 615 -15.44 29.64 -12.67
C CYS A 615 -16.12 30.25 -13.92
N CYS A 616 -16.55 29.45 -14.89
CA CYS A 616 -17.20 29.93 -16.11
C CYS A 616 -18.71 30.19 -15.98
N LEU A 617 -19.32 29.97 -14.81
CA LEU A 617 -20.76 30.22 -14.55
C LEU A 617 -20.97 31.00 -13.25
N ALA A 618 -21.22 32.30 -13.39
CA ALA A 618 -21.83 33.27 -12.44
C ALA A 618 -20.92 34.23 -11.60
N THR A 619 -20.78 35.45 -12.15
CA THR A 619 -20.75 36.81 -11.54
C THR A 619 -19.58 37.29 -10.66
N PRO A 620 -19.26 38.60 -10.72
CA PRO A 620 -17.93 39.14 -10.46
C PRO A 620 -17.76 39.69 -9.03
N LEU A 621 -16.56 39.55 -8.47
CA LEU A 621 -16.09 40.40 -7.39
C LEU A 621 -14.66 40.88 -7.66
N SER A 622 -14.59 42.22 -7.75
CA SER A 622 -13.47 43.18 -7.66
C SER A 622 -12.05 42.75 -8.04
N ARG A 623 -11.60 43.31 -9.17
CA ARG A 623 -10.19 43.68 -9.40
C ARG A 623 -9.80 44.86 -8.50
N GLN A 624 -8.73 44.69 -7.73
CA GLN A 624 -7.64 45.63 -7.35
C GLN A 624 -6.93 44.93 -6.18
N VAL A 625 -5.70 44.42 -6.27
CA VAL A 625 -4.46 45.03 -6.77
C VAL A 625 -3.71 44.07 -7.68
N GLN A 626 -3.13 44.61 -8.75
CA GLN A 626 -2.28 43.93 -9.73
C GLN A 626 -0.94 44.67 -9.69
N THR A 627 0.17 43.96 -9.41
CA THR A 627 1.49 44.20 -10.02
C THR A 627 2.35 42.94 -9.89
N ARG A 628 3.01 42.56 -11.00
CA ARG A 628 3.85 41.36 -11.29
C ARG A 628 5.02 41.16 -10.30
N ARG A 629 5.73 40.01 -10.24
CA ARG A 629 6.52 39.35 -11.31
C ARG A 629 6.90 37.88 -10.99
N GLU A 630 6.98 37.06 -12.05
CA GLU A 630 7.76 35.80 -12.10
C GLU A 630 9.18 36.04 -11.57
N ILE A 631 9.80 35.04 -10.95
CA ILE A 631 11.21 35.13 -10.53
C ILE A 631 12.05 35.18 -11.81
N PRO A 632 12.84 36.25 -12.06
CA PRO A 632 13.67 36.32 -13.26
C PRO A 632 14.62 35.12 -13.32
N GLN A 633 14.84 34.55 -14.52
CA GLN A 633 15.81 33.47 -14.72
C GLN A 633 17.20 33.85 -14.16
N GLU A 634 17.55 35.13 -14.23
CA GLU A 634 18.76 35.72 -13.65
C GLU A 634 18.86 35.51 -12.12
N THR A 635 17.73 35.49 -11.40
CA THR A 635 17.66 35.22 -9.96
C THR A 635 17.78 33.72 -9.66
N LEU A 636 17.24 32.85 -10.52
CA LEU A 636 17.42 31.40 -10.38
C LEU A 636 18.86 30.98 -10.67
N ASP A 637 19.46 31.55 -11.72
CA ASP A 637 20.86 31.35 -12.08
C ASP A 637 21.77 31.85 -10.94
N LEU A 638 21.40 32.94 -10.26
CA LEU A 638 22.12 33.45 -9.10
C LEU A 638 22.11 32.49 -7.90
N VAL A 639 20.94 31.98 -7.51
CA VAL A 639 20.82 31.04 -6.39
C VAL A 639 21.66 29.79 -6.66
N TYR A 640 21.64 29.33 -7.92
CA TYR A 640 22.50 28.25 -8.38
C TYR A 640 24.00 28.61 -8.32
N ASP A 641 24.39 29.78 -8.82
CA ASP A 641 25.78 30.23 -8.81
C ASP A 641 26.30 30.38 -7.38
N ALA A 642 25.47 30.84 -6.43
CA ALA A 642 25.80 30.87 -5.01
C ALA A 642 26.04 29.44 -4.46
N PHE A 643 25.16 28.49 -4.77
CA PHE A 643 25.31 27.09 -4.36
C PHE A 643 26.59 26.47 -4.91
N VAL A 644 26.84 26.59 -6.22
CA VAL A 644 28.07 26.08 -6.87
C VAL A 644 29.32 26.76 -6.31
N THR A 645 29.23 28.05 -6.01
CA THR A 645 30.35 28.80 -5.42
C THR A 645 30.71 28.27 -4.05
N VAL A 646 29.75 27.84 -3.23
CA VAL A 646 30.02 27.16 -1.95
C VAL A 646 30.87 25.91 -2.19
N PHE A 647 30.46 25.01 -3.09
CA PHE A 647 31.21 23.79 -3.39
C PHE A 647 32.60 24.04 -3.96
N ARG A 648 32.73 24.97 -4.91
CA ARG A 648 34.03 25.33 -5.50
C ARG A 648 34.96 25.97 -4.49
N THR A 649 34.42 26.77 -3.57
CA THR A 649 35.20 27.41 -2.52
C THR A 649 35.71 26.40 -1.50
N VAL A 650 34.88 25.41 -1.14
CA VAL A 650 35.32 24.27 -0.33
C VAL A 650 36.44 23.51 -1.05
N GLN A 651 36.23 23.11 -2.31
CA GLN A 651 37.22 22.36 -3.10
C GLN A 651 38.54 23.13 -3.28
N ALA A 652 38.50 24.44 -3.49
CA ALA A 652 39.70 25.27 -3.64
C ALA A 652 40.45 25.49 -2.32
N THR A 653 39.75 25.41 -1.18
CA THR A 653 40.35 25.67 0.14
C THR A 653 41.12 24.47 0.66
N TYR A 654 40.68 23.25 0.36
CA TYR A 654 41.33 22.00 0.75
C TYR A 654 42.12 21.40 -0.43
N PRO A 655 43.45 21.58 -0.48
CA PRO A 655 44.25 21.06 -1.58
C PRO A 655 44.28 19.52 -1.58
N PRO A 656 44.49 18.89 -2.75
CA PRO A 656 44.52 17.43 -2.86
C PRO A 656 45.49 16.75 -1.89
N GLU A 657 46.66 17.35 -1.63
CA GLU A 657 47.65 16.80 -0.71
C GLU A 657 47.13 16.71 0.74
N LEU A 658 46.32 17.69 1.17
CA LEU A 658 45.72 17.73 2.50
C LEU A 658 44.57 16.73 2.61
N LEU A 659 43.71 16.64 1.58
CA LEU A 659 42.64 15.64 1.51
C LEU A 659 43.20 14.21 1.48
N GLN A 660 44.32 14.02 0.79
CA GLN A 660 45.07 12.77 0.73
C GLN A 660 45.67 12.37 2.09
N GLN A 661 46.11 13.35 2.89
CA GLN A 661 46.57 13.12 4.26
C GLN A 661 45.40 12.79 5.19
N LEU A 662 44.30 13.55 5.10
CA LEU A 662 43.07 13.33 5.85
C LEU A 662 42.50 11.92 5.64
N ALA A 663 42.38 11.49 4.39
CA ALA A 663 41.88 10.16 4.04
C ALA A 663 42.75 9.04 4.65
N LYS A 664 44.07 9.20 4.63
CA LYS A 664 45.00 8.22 5.22
C LYS A 664 44.90 8.16 6.75
N GLU A 665 44.78 9.30 7.42
CA GLU A 665 44.61 9.33 8.87
C GLU A 665 43.25 8.76 9.29
N LEU A 666 42.16 9.06 8.56
CA LEU A 666 40.84 8.46 8.79
C LEU A 666 40.85 6.94 8.64
N LEU A 667 41.51 6.40 7.60
CA LEU A 667 41.67 4.95 7.46
C LEU A 667 42.48 4.33 8.60
N ALA A 668 43.50 5.03 9.09
CA ALA A 668 44.33 4.55 10.19
C ALA A 668 43.58 4.54 11.55
N THR A 669 42.64 5.46 11.75
CA THR A 669 41.84 5.58 12.98
C THR A 669 40.50 4.83 12.91
N GLY A 670 40.19 4.16 11.79
CA GLY A 670 38.88 3.52 11.58
C GLY A 670 37.73 4.54 11.51
N GLY A 671 38.01 5.74 11.00
CA GLY A 671 37.03 6.80 10.77
C GLY A 671 36.85 7.79 11.90
N ARG A 672 37.51 7.56 13.04
CA ARG A 672 37.48 8.49 14.19
C ARG A 672 38.30 9.74 13.89
N PHE A 673 37.82 10.92 14.29
CA PHE A 673 38.49 12.20 14.05
C PHE A 673 39.61 12.45 15.09
N GLU A 674 40.47 11.45 15.27
CA GLU A 674 41.65 11.49 16.14
C GLU A 674 42.91 11.84 15.31
N PHE A 675 42.89 13.02 14.69
CA PHE A 675 43.97 13.46 13.81
C PHE A 675 45.24 13.84 14.57
N SER A 676 46.38 13.79 13.88
CA SER A 676 47.65 14.32 14.40
C SER A 676 47.54 15.81 14.72
N GLU A 677 48.26 16.29 15.75
CA GLU A 677 48.23 17.71 16.14
C GLU A 677 48.59 18.65 14.98
N GLU A 678 49.46 18.19 14.06
CA GLU A 678 49.84 18.92 12.85
C GLU A 678 48.67 19.02 11.85
N LEU A 679 47.99 17.90 11.56
CA LEU A 679 46.82 17.87 10.68
C LEU A 679 45.64 18.66 11.29
N SER A 680 45.37 18.53 12.58
CA SER A 680 44.33 19.31 13.27
C SER A 680 44.57 20.81 13.15
N ALA A 681 45.82 21.27 13.39
CA ALA A 681 46.16 22.69 13.27
C ALA A 681 46.04 23.20 11.82
N GLU A 682 46.36 22.36 10.83
CA GLU A 682 46.21 22.69 9.42
C GLU A 682 44.73 22.76 9.01
N LEU A 683 43.89 21.81 9.45
CA LEU A 683 42.44 21.80 9.21
C LEU A 683 41.75 23.00 9.89
N ASP A 684 42.13 23.35 11.12
CA ASP A 684 41.63 24.54 11.81
C ASP A 684 41.99 25.82 11.05
N GLY A 685 43.23 25.91 10.55
CA GLY A 685 43.67 27.00 9.68
C GLY A 685 42.85 27.08 8.39
N LYS A 686 42.56 25.94 7.77
CA LYS A 686 41.72 25.84 6.56
C LYS A 686 40.26 26.15 6.81
N ALA A 687 39.72 25.83 7.97
CA ALA A 687 38.35 26.21 8.34
C ALA A 687 38.20 27.75 8.45
N VAL A 688 39.22 28.44 8.98
CA VAL A 688 39.26 29.92 9.01
C VAL A 688 39.41 30.50 7.61
N GLU A 689 40.28 29.91 6.79
CA GLU A 689 40.46 30.30 5.38
C GLU A 689 39.16 30.10 4.58
N LEU A 690 38.46 28.99 4.80
CA LEU A 690 37.19 28.67 4.16
C LEU A 690 36.12 29.71 4.47
N ARG A 691 35.95 30.09 5.75
CA ARG A 691 35.03 31.14 6.17
C ARG A 691 35.31 32.44 5.41
N SER A 692 36.58 32.85 5.36
CA SER A 692 36.98 34.08 4.67
C SER A 692 36.76 34.00 3.16
N ASN A 693 37.11 32.88 2.52
CA ASN A 693 36.97 32.71 1.08
C ASN A 693 35.48 32.65 0.68
N LEU A 694 34.66 31.95 1.47
CA LEU A 694 33.23 31.80 1.21
C LEU A 694 32.51 33.13 1.37
N LYS A 695 32.85 33.90 2.41
CA LYS A 695 32.35 35.26 2.58
C LYS A 695 32.66 36.12 1.37
N ASN A 696 33.93 36.19 0.96
CA ASN A 696 34.35 37.02 -0.17
C ASN A 696 33.65 36.61 -1.47
N ALA A 697 33.51 35.30 -1.71
CA ALA A 697 32.89 34.78 -2.91
C ALA A 697 31.37 35.06 -2.96
N LEU A 698 30.68 34.95 -1.83
CA LEU A 698 29.26 35.29 -1.73
C LEU A 698 29.01 36.80 -1.72
N GLU A 699 29.96 37.59 -1.20
CA GLU A 699 29.92 39.06 -1.24
C GLU A 699 29.95 39.57 -2.69
N ASP A 700 30.85 39.05 -3.51
CA ASP A 700 30.94 39.38 -4.94
C ASP A 700 29.63 39.04 -5.70
N ILE A 701 29.03 37.89 -5.39
CA ILE A 701 27.76 37.44 -5.96
C ILE A 701 26.60 38.35 -5.53
N ALA A 702 26.53 38.67 -4.23
CA ALA A 702 25.47 39.52 -3.68
C ALA A 702 25.49 40.93 -4.27
N PHE A 703 26.65 41.57 -4.37
CA PHE A 703 26.77 42.91 -4.97
C PHE A 703 26.51 42.90 -6.48
N SER A 704 27.02 41.91 -7.20
CA SER A 704 26.82 41.79 -8.65
C SER A 704 25.36 41.58 -9.02
N ALA A 705 24.59 40.88 -8.20
CA ALA A 705 23.25 40.44 -8.56
C ALA A 705 22.11 41.31 -8.03
N ALA A 706 22.30 41.93 -6.86
CA ALA A 706 21.35 42.90 -6.33
C ALA A 706 21.52 44.29 -6.98
N GLY A 707 22.54 44.50 -7.83
CA GLY A 707 22.81 45.78 -8.48
C GLY A 707 23.13 46.90 -7.49
N LEU A 708 23.62 46.54 -6.31
CA LEU A 708 23.93 47.45 -5.21
C LEU A 708 25.27 48.15 -5.49
N ASP A 709 25.36 49.44 -5.16
CA ASP A 709 26.61 50.19 -5.30
C ASP A 709 27.54 49.84 -4.13
N PRO A 710 28.67 49.14 -4.37
CA PRO A 710 29.61 48.77 -3.30
C PRO A 710 30.31 49.99 -2.67
N SER A 711 30.10 51.21 -3.21
CA SER A 711 30.58 52.46 -2.62
C SER A 711 29.61 53.09 -1.61
N ASP A 712 28.38 52.57 -1.47
CA ASP A 712 27.47 52.92 -0.39
C ASP A 712 27.84 52.14 0.87
N GLU A 713 28.65 52.77 1.75
CA GLU A 713 29.17 52.14 2.98
C GLU A 713 28.04 51.58 3.87
N LEU A 714 26.86 52.19 3.90
CA LEU A 714 25.77 51.72 4.76
C LEU A 714 25.14 50.41 4.25
N VAL A 715 24.95 50.30 2.93
CA VAL A 715 24.40 49.09 2.30
C VAL A 715 25.46 47.99 2.29
N ALA A 716 26.71 48.35 1.99
CA ALA A 716 27.80 47.40 1.94
C ALA A 716 28.09 46.77 3.31
N ASP A 717 28.05 47.56 4.39
CA ASP A 717 28.25 47.04 5.74
C ASP A 717 27.11 46.10 6.15
N LYS A 718 25.84 46.39 5.81
CA LYS A 718 24.71 45.48 6.07
C LYS A 718 24.84 44.13 5.34
N VAL A 719 25.23 44.16 4.06
CA VAL A 719 25.42 42.92 3.28
C VAL A 719 26.56 42.08 3.86
N ARG A 720 27.66 42.73 4.29
CA ARG A 720 28.78 42.05 4.95
C ARG A 720 28.38 41.45 6.29
N ASP A 721 27.64 42.18 7.12
CA ASP A 721 27.15 41.70 8.42
C ASP A 721 26.21 40.51 8.25
N TYR A 722 25.32 40.53 7.25
CA TYR A 722 24.47 39.40 6.87
C TYR A 722 25.28 38.18 6.44
N LEU A 723 26.23 38.36 5.53
CA LEU A 723 27.05 37.26 5.02
C LEU A 723 27.97 36.69 6.10
N ASP A 724 28.48 37.52 7.02
CA ASP A 724 29.23 37.06 8.20
C ASP A 724 28.36 36.10 9.04
N TYR A 725 27.14 36.52 9.36
CA TYR A 725 26.22 35.70 10.14
C TYR A 725 25.80 34.42 9.40
N ALA A 726 25.39 34.53 8.13
CA ALA A 726 24.92 33.41 7.33
C ALA A 726 26.02 32.36 7.09
N VAL A 727 27.24 32.80 6.76
CA VAL A 727 28.39 31.88 6.57
C VAL A 727 28.78 31.20 7.88
N ASP A 728 28.75 31.92 9.00
CA ASP A 728 29.02 31.33 10.30
C ASP A 728 27.98 30.29 10.69
N VAL A 729 26.68 30.57 10.47
CA VAL A 729 25.61 29.60 10.71
C VAL A 729 25.77 28.38 9.80
N LEU A 730 26.01 28.57 8.51
CA LEU A 730 26.19 27.47 7.55
C LEU A 730 27.37 26.56 7.91
N ILE A 731 28.53 27.13 8.24
CA ILE A 731 29.72 26.34 8.59
C ILE A 731 29.57 25.65 9.94
N ASN A 732 28.88 26.27 10.90
CA ASN A 732 28.66 25.68 12.22
C ASN A 732 27.46 24.71 12.26
N SER A 733 26.60 24.69 11.23
CA SER A 733 25.42 23.82 11.17
C SER A 733 25.74 22.36 10.85
N ALA A 734 26.94 22.06 10.34
CA ALA A 734 27.37 20.71 10.06
C ALA A 734 27.78 19.99 11.36
N PRO A 735 27.04 18.97 11.82
CA PRO A 735 27.33 18.31 13.09
C PRO A 735 28.48 17.32 12.88
N MET A 736 29.67 17.68 13.37
CA MET A 736 30.91 16.93 13.15
C MET A 736 30.90 15.53 13.76
N ASP A 737 30.14 15.33 14.83
CA ASP A 737 29.89 14.03 15.46
C ASP A 737 29.08 13.10 14.56
N VAL A 738 28.10 13.64 13.83
CA VAL A 738 27.32 12.89 12.83
C VAL A 738 28.19 12.52 11.64
N LEU A 739 29.03 13.45 11.19
CA LEU A 739 30.01 13.18 10.12
C LEU A 739 31.03 12.12 10.54
N GLU A 740 31.53 12.15 11.77
CA GLU A 740 32.43 11.10 12.29
C GLU A 740 31.71 9.75 12.31
N ASN A 741 30.49 9.68 12.86
CA ASN A 741 29.73 8.42 12.92
C ASN A 741 29.43 7.85 11.53
N LEU A 742 29.11 8.72 10.56
CA LEU A 742 28.94 8.33 9.16
C LEU A 742 30.23 7.71 8.60
N VAL A 743 31.38 8.36 8.80
CA VAL A 743 32.67 7.86 8.30
C VAL A 743 33.06 6.54 8.98
N VAL A 744 32.87 6.43 10.29
CA VAL A 744 33.14 5.19 11.05
C VAL A 744 32.29 4.05 10.52
N GLU A 745 30.98 4.27 10.37
CA GLU A 745 30.07 3.22 9.91
C GLU A 745 30.39 2.79 8.48
N VAL A 746 30.64 3.74 7.58
CA VAL A 746 31.00 3.43 6.19
C VAL A 746 32.31 2.64 6.12
N LEU A 747 33.31 2.96 6.95
CA LEU A 747 34.56 2.20 7.01
C LEU A 747 34.38 0.81 7.63
N GLU A 748 33.55 0.66 8.67
CA GLU A 748 33.18 -0.66 9.23
C GLU A 748 32.45 -1.55 8.22
N LYS A 749 31.83 -0.94 7.20
CA LYS A 749 31.08 -1.59 6.13
C LYS A 749 31.82 -1.64 4.80
N GLU A 750 33.15 -1.49 4.81
CA GLU A 750 34.00 -1.58 3.62
C GLU A 750 33.57 -0.61 2.49
N GLY A 751 33.10 0.58 2.84
CA GLY A 751 32.69 1.62 1.89
C GLY A 751 31.19 1.65 1.58
N SER A 752 30.37 0.74 2.12
CA SER A 752 28.92 0.73 1.89
C SER A 752 28.15 1.72 2.77
N PHE A 753 27.26 2.50 2.16
CA PHE A 753 26.29 3.34 2.86
C PHE A 753 24.98 2.56 3.08
N ASP A 754 24.99 1.60 4.01
CA ASP A 754 23.80 0.78 4.35
C ASP A 754 22.81 1.50 5.30
N PHE A 755 23.20 2.66 5.83
CA PHE A 755 22.49 3.50 6.82
C PHE A 755 21.76 2.69 7.89
N THR A 756 22.46 2.37 8.98
CA THR A 756 21.79 1.78 10.15
C THR A 756 20.60 2.65 10.60
N PRO A 757 19.54 2.07 11.17
CA PRO A 757 18.42 2.84 11.70
C PRO A 757 18.85 3.92 12.71
N GLU A 758 19.91 3.65 13.46
CA GLU A 758 20.53 4.60 14.38
C GLU A 758 21.17 5.79 13.62
N LEU A 759 21.99 5.53 12.60
CA LEU A 759 22.60 6.58 11.78
C LEU A 759 21.57 7.36 10.97
N GLU A 760 20.55 6.70 10.43
CA GLU A 760 19.45 7.36 9.72
C GLU A 760 18.67 8.30 10.65
N ALA A 761 18.42 7.88 11.91
CA ALA A 761 17.81 8.74 12.91
C ALA A 761 18.68 9.96 13.23
N THR A 762 20.00 9.75 13.37
CA THR A 762 20.97 10.83 13.60
C THR A 762 21.03 11.82 12.42
N LEU A 763 20.95 11.34 11.18
CA LEU A 763 20.91 12.18 9.98
C LEU A 763 19.61 13.00 9.89
N LEU A 764 18.47 12.40 10.27
CA LEU A 764 17.19 13.12 10.33
C LEU A 764 17.15 14.15 11.45
N GLU A 765 17.78 13.87 12.59
CA GLU A 765 17.96 14.83 13.68
C GLU A 765 18.86 16.00 13.24
N ALA A 766 19.99 15.70 12.59
CA ALA A 766 20.87 16.71 11.99
C ALA A 766 20.16 17.57 10.94
N LEU A 767 19.27 16.96 10.12
CA LEU A 767 18.44 17.69 9.16
C LEU A 767 17.44 18.63 9.87
N ALA A 768 16.82 18.18 10.96
CA ALA A 768 15.93 19.02 11.76
C ALA A 768 16.67 20.21 12.38
N ASP A 769 17.87 19.98 12.92
CA ASP A 769 18.72 21.04 13.45
C ASP A 769 19.17 22.01 12.35
N THR A 770 19.53 21.49 11.18
CA THR A 770 19.87 22.32 10.01
C THR A 770 18.70 23.24 9.63
N LYS A 771 17.46 22.75 9.62
CA LYS A 771 16.28 23.59 9.36
C LYS A 771 16.12 24.71 10.40
N ILE A 772 16.39 24.41 11.67
CA ILE A 772 16.36 25.44 12.73
C ILE A 772 17.43 26.50 12.47
N GLN A 773 18.65 26.11 12.12
CA GLN A 773 19.75 27.03 11.80
C GLN A 773 19.43 27.88 10.56
N LEU A 774 18.91 27.28 9.50
CA LEU A 774 18.50 28.01 8.28
C LEU A 774 17.39 29.03 8.58
N ARG A 775 16.44 28.71 9.46
CA ARG A 775 15.42 29.67 9.90
C ARG A 775 15.99 30.84 10.68
N GLN A 776 17.07 30.65 11.45
CA GLN A 776 17.74 31.75 12.14
C GLN A 776 18.39 32.74 11.16
N ILE A 777 18.92 32.26 10.04
CA ILE A 777 19.42 33.12 8.95
C ILE A 777 18.28 34.01 8.42
N ILE A 778 17.11 33.41 8.17
CA ILE A 778 15.92 34.13 7.69
C ILE A 778 15.37 35.10 8.75
N ASP A 779 15.39 34.72 10.03
CA ASP A 779 15.01 35.61 11.13
C ASP A 779 15.90 36.87 11.14
N TYR A 780 17.20 36.70 10.90
CA TYR A 780 18.13 37.81 10.79
C TYR A 780 17.85 38.69 9.55
N GLU A 781 17.44 38.10 8.42
CA GLU A 781 16.97 38.85 7.25
C GLU A 781 15.74 39.72 7.56
N PHE A 782 14.79 39.17 8.31
CA PHE A 782 13.60 39.89 8.75
C PHE A 782 13.92 41.07 9.68
N GLU A 783 15.05 41.03 10.38
CA GLU A 783 15.50 42.12 11.25
C GLU A 783 16.31 43.18 10.49
N LEU A 784 17.06 42.78 9.45
CA LEU A 784 18.03 43.64 8.77
C LEU A 784 17.43 44.45 7.60
N PHE A 785 16.45 43.89 6.89
CA PHE A 785 15.87 44.46 5.68
C PHE A 785 14.46 45.02 5.94
N GLU A 786 14.31 46.35 5.84
CA GLU A 786 13.05 47.06 6.16
C GLU A 786 11.84 46.55 5.36
N GLU A 787 12.04 46.11 4.11
CA GLU A 787 10.97 45.56 3.27
C GLU A 787 10.42 44.21 3.77
N LEU A 788 11.22 43.45 4.52
CA LEU A 788 10.83 42.16 5.10
C LEU A 788 10.24 42.31 6.51
N ILE A 789 10.52 43.43 7.20
CA ILE A 789 9.95 43.74 8.52
C ILE A 789 8.41 43.84 8.45
N GLU A 790 7.87 44.36 7.35
CA GLU A 790 6.42 44.56 7.19
C GLU A 790 5.63 43.29 6.80
N LEU A 791 6.29 42.14 6.63
CA LEU A 791 5.61 40.87 6.36
C LEU A 791 4.76 40.42 7.56
N ASP A 792 3.52 40.01 7.30
CA ASP A 792 2.62 39.46 8.30
C ASP A 792 3.02 38.02 8.72
N ASP A 793 2.45 37.56 9.84
CA ASP A 793 2.78 36.26 10.43
C ASP A 793 2.45 35.09 9.48
N GLU A 794 1.44 35.25 8.60
CA GLU A 794 1.08 34.23 7.61
C GLU A 794 2.17 34.10 6.53
N MET A 795 2.70 35.22 6.04
CA MET A 795 3.78 35.23 5.05
C MET A 795 5.10 34.73 5.62
N ARG A 796 5.42 35.09 6.87
CA ARG A 796 6.62 34.60 7.58
C ARG A 796 6.53 33.08 7.81
N ALA A 797 5.39 32.57 8.23
CA ALA A 797 5.16 31.13 8.39
C ALA A 797 5.31 30.38 7.07
N LEU A 798 4.85 30.97 5.97
CA LEU A 798 5.00 30.41 4.63
C LEU A 798 6.47 30.34 4.19
N ILE A 799 7.27 31.39 4.48
CA ILE A 799 8.71 31.39 4.22
C ILE A 799 9.41 30.26 4.99
N TYR A 800 9.09 30.04 6.27
CA TYR A 800 9.67 28.94 7.04
C TYR A 800 9.27 27.55 6.52
N GLN A 801 8.07 27.40 5.97
CA GLN A 801 7.66 26.15 5.32
C GLN A 801 8.47 25.88 4.05
N TYR A 802 8.84 26.93 3.31
CA TYR A 802 9.68 26.79 2.12
C TYR A 802 11.12 26.46 2.43
N ILE A 803 11.69 27.05 3.46
CA ILE A 803 13.04 26.71 3.92
C ILE A 803 13.10 25.24 4.36
N ASP A 804 12.06 24.76 5.05
CA ASP A 804 11.97 23.34 5.43
C ASP A 804 11.85 22.44 4.20
N TYR A 805 10.99 22.80 3.24
CA TYR A 805 10.81 22.04 2.00
C TYR A 805 12.11 22.00 1.18
N LEU A 806 12.81 23.12 1.05
CA LEU A 806 14.09 23.18 0.36
C LEU A 806 15.14 22.31 1.05
N ALA A 807 15.20 22.33 2.38
CA ALA A 807 16.10 21.47 3.15
C ALA A 807 15.77 19.97 2.97
N ASP A 808 14.49 19.60 2.99
CA ASP A 808 14.04 18.22 2.75
C ASP A 808 14.39 17.74 1.34
N GLU A 809 14.05 18.50 0.32
CA GLU A 809 14.33 18.12 -1.07
C GLU A 809 15.83 18.09 -1.37
N THR A 810 16.62 18.99 -0.76
CA THR A 810 18.08 18.98 -0.87
C THR A 810 18.67 17.73 -0.21
N TYR A 811 18.17 17.33 0.96
CA TYR A 811 18.58 16.09 1.63
C TYR A 811 18.23 14.85 0.78
N GLN A 812 17.03 14.81 0.17
CA GLN A 812 16.61 13.74 -0.74
C GLN A 812 17.35 13.75 -2.08
N ALA A 813 18.04 14.83 -2.42
CA ALA A 813 18.85 14.93 -3.63
C ALA A 813 20.26 14.38 -3.45
N ILE A 814 20.74 14.18 -2.22
CA ILE A 814 22.11 13.73 -1.96
C ILE A 814 22.38 12.40 -2.70
N PRO A 815 23.41 12.33 -3.58
CA PRO A 815 23.67 11.15 -4.40
C PRO A 815 24.46 10.11 -3.59
N TRP A 816 23.82 9.52 -2.58
CA TRP A 816 24.47 8.59 -1.65
C TRP A 816 25.22 7.46 -2.34
N LYS A 817 24.70 6.94 -3.46
CA LYS A 817 25.38 5.88 -4.22
C LYS A 817 26.67 6.35 -4.91
N LEU A 818 26.72 7.61 -5.37
CA LEU A 818 27.94 8.16 -5.93
C LEU A 818 28.98 8.36 -4.82
N LEU A 819 28.54 8.85 -3.65
CA LEU A 819 29.40 9.00 -2.48
C LEU A 819 29.94 7.64 -2.02
N GLU A 820 29.13 6.58 -2.05
CA GLU A 820 29.53 5.19 -1.83
C GLU A 820 30.65 4.78 -2.77
N ASP A 821 30.47 4.97 -4.07
CA ASP A 821 31.47 4.57 -5.06
C ASP A 821 32.79 5.36 -4.91
N ILE A 822 32.73 6.65 -4.55
CA ILE A 822 33.91 7.48 -4.24
C ILE A 822 34.63 6.96 -3.01
N VAL A 823 33.92 6.74 -1.91
CA VAL A 823 34.53 6.29 -0.65
C VAL A 823 35.10 4.89 -0.82
N TYR A 824 34.39 4.00 -1.51
CA TYR A 824 34.86 2.66 -1.83
C TYR A 824 36.17 2.69 -2.62
N GLU A 825 36.27 3.51 -3.67
CA GLU A 825 37.50 3.61 -4.48
C GLU A 825 38.68 4.22 -3.68
N VAL A 826 38.41 5.17 -2.78
CA VAL A 826 39.43 5.71 -1.86
C VAL A 826 39.92 4.64 -0.87
N ILE A 827 39.03 3.81 -0.33
CA ILE A 827 39.39 2.70 0.56
C ILE A 827 40.22 1.66 -0.19
N GLU A 828 39.77 1.22 -1.37
CA GLU A 828 40.48 0.23 -2.19
C GLU A 828 41.89 0.70 -2.58
N ASN A 829 42.06 2.02 -2.81
CA ASN A 829 43.34 2.61 -3.15
C ASN A 829 44.17 3.04 -1.92
N GLU A 830 43.93 2.43 -0.75
CA GLU A 830 44.66 2.68 0.50
C GLU A 830 44.71 4.17 0.88
N GLY A 831 43.59 4.86 0.68
CA GLY A 831 43.40 6.27 0.99
C GLY A 831 43.75 7.21 -0.15
N SER A 832 44.15 6.73 -1.34
CA SER A 832 44.38 7.57 -2.50
C SER A 832 43.10 8.28 -2.95
N ILE A 833 43.16 9.59 -3.13
CA ILE A 833 42.03 10.39 -3.66
C ILE A 833 42.06 10.54 -5.18
N GLU A 834 43.02 9.89 -5.86
CA GLU A 834 43.05 9.81 -7.32
C GLU A 834 41.99 8.81 -7.80
N LEU A 835 40.83 9.32 -8.19
CA LEU A 835 39.70 8.52 -8.67
C LEU A 835 39.86 8.16 -10.15
N SER A 836 39.28 7.04 -10.56
CA SER A 836 39.23 6.59 -11.95
C SER A 836 38.55 7.61 -12.87
N ASP A 837 39.00 7.67 -14.14
CA ASP A 837 38.39 8.53 -15.17
C ASP A 837 36.88 8.29 -15.30
N ALA A 838 36.43 7.04 -15.14
CA ALA A 838 35.03 6.66 -15.20
C ALA A 838 34.22 7.20 -14.01
N LEU A 839 34.80 7.23 -12.81
CA LEU A 839 34.13 7.80 -11.65
C LEU A 839 34.12 9.33 -11.70
N ASN A 840 35.21 9.96 -12.18
CA ASN A 840 35.25 11.41 -12.43
C ASN A 840 34.19 11.84 -13.46
N GLU A 841 33.97 11.09 -14.54
CA GLU A 841 32.90 11.36 -15.51
C GLU A 841 31.51 11.27 -14.86
N ARG A 842 31.27 10.26 -14.01
CA ARG A 842 30.01 10.11 -13.26
C ARG A 842 29.78 11.20 -12.23
N ILE A 843 30.83 11.74 -11.61
CA ILE A 843 30.73 12.88 -10.70
C ILE A 843 30.22 14.10 -11.47
N GLU A 844 30.81 14.41 -12.62
CA GLU A 844 30.38 15.54 -13.47
C GLU A 844 28.93 15.37 -13.95
N GLU A 845 28.53 14.17 -14.38
CA GLU A 845 27.15 13.88 -14.78
C GLU A 845 26.16 14.06 -13.60
N THR A 846 26.55 13.63 -12.40
CA THR A 846 25.70 13.73 -11.21
C THR A 846 25.56 15.16 -10.72
N LEU A 847 26.62 15.97 -10.83
CA LEU A 847 26.55 17.41 -10.53
C LEU A 847 25.59 18.14 -11.48
N GLU A 848 25.56 17.80 -12.77
CA GLU A 848 24.60 18.36 -13.72
C GLU A 848 23.16 17.86 -13.46
N LEU A 849 22.98 16.63 -12.97
CA LEU A 849 21.68 16.11 -12.56
C LEU A 849 21.16 16.79 -11.28
N LEU A 850 22.02 16.98 -10.29
CA LEU A 850 21.73 17.73 -9.06
C LEU A 850 21.32 19.16 -9.39
N ARG A 851 22.00 19.79 -10.34
CA ARG A 851 21.63 21.10 -10.89
C ARG A 851 20.21 21.10 -11.44
N GLN A 852 19.84 20.10 -12.25
CA GLN A 852 18.49 20.00 -12.79
C GLN A 852 17.44 19.81 -11.68
N LYS A 853 17.74 18.97 -10.69
CA LYS A 853 16.83 18.70 -9.56
C LYS A 853 16.64 19.93 -8.66
N LEU A 854 17.71 20.65 -8.32
CA LEU A 854 17.61 21.90 -7.56
C LEU A 854 16.82 22.96 -8.32
N ARG A 855 16.95 23.02 -9.65
CA ARG A 855 16.12 23.87 -10.49
C ARG A 855 14.65 23.48 -10.43
N GLU A 856 14.32 22.20 -10.52
CA GLU A 856 12.95 21.69 -10.40
C GLU A 856 12.33 21.99 -9.03
N VAL A 857 13.12 21.90 -7.95
CA VAL A 857 12.71 22.27 -6.59
C VAL A 857 12.42 23.77 -6.49
N LEU A 858 13.28 24.63 -7.05
CA LEU A 858 13.08 26.08 -7.08
C LEU A 858 11.89 26.50 -7.98
N GLU A 859 11.68 25.84 -9.11
CA GLU A 859 10.51 26.04 -9.97
C GLU A 859 9.21 25.58 -9.28
N SER A 860 9.28 24.50 -8.49
CA SER A 860 8.16 24.03 -7.67
C SER A 860 7.83 25.02 -6.55
N LEU A 861 8.83 25.60 -5.91
CA LEU A 861 8.68 26.69 -4.93
C LEU A 861 8.03 27.94 -5.55
N GLU A 862 8.42 28.33 -6.77
CA GLU A 862 7.75 29.42 -7.50
C GLU A 862 6.27 29.12 -7.74
N SER A 863 5.92 27.88 -8.10
CA SER A 863 4.54 27.46 -8.33
C SER A 863 3.69 27.47 -7.05
N MET A 864 4.30 27.24 -5.89
CA MET A 864 3.68 27.31 -4.57
C MET A 864 3.47 28.77 -4.12
N LEU A 865 4.45 29.64 -4.37
CA LEU A 865 4.44 31.07 -4.00
C LEU A 865 3.49 31.93 -4.87
N LEU A 866 3.46 31.66 -6.17
CA LEU A 866 2.74 32.47 -7.15
C LEU A 866 1.98 31.53 -8.12
N PRO A 867 0.80 31.00 -7.73
CA PRO A 867 0.00 30.18 -8.63
C PRO A 867 -0.29 30.98 -9.90
N LYS A 868 0.25 30.51 -11.04
CA LYS A 868 0.07 31.15 -12.36
C LYS A 868 -1.42 31.40 -12.58
N LYS A 869 -1.85 32.67 -12.57
CA LYS A 869 -3.19 33.04 -13.03
C LYS A 869 -3.26 32.84 -14.54
N ALA A 870 -4.25 32.04 -14.96
CA ALA A 870 -4.67 31.84 -16.34
C ALA A 870 -5.05 33.13 -17.07
#